data_AF-A0A9P5AM54-F1
#
_entry.id   AF-A0A9P5AM54-F1
#
_cell.length_a   1.000
_cell.length_b   1.000
_cell.length_c   1.000
_cell.angle_alpha   90.00
_cell.angle_beta   90.00
_cell.angle_gamma   90.00
#
_symmetry.space_group_name_H-M   'P 1'
#
loop_
_entity.id
_entity.type
_entity.pdbx_description
1 polymer ?
#
loop_
_entity_poly.entity_id
_entity_poly.type
_entity_poly.pdbx_seq_one_letter_code
_entity_poly.pdbx_strand_id
1 'polypeptide(L)'
;MSKLNEPPVYTLAEGKPIEDPTSSVVLRGPKVRGGGLALLADTQLIETLAHFPRERIPERVVHAKAAGAGGYFECTHDITDWCSAAPFRRIGKQTLVLVRLSTVAGEKGSSDTTRDIRGFAFKMKTEEGNWDFVGNDLPVFFIRDPAKFPSLNRSHKRHPQTAVADASMFWDFHNNNQEGAHCLMQLFGPRGVPASLRNVNGFGNHTFKFGKPEDGSFKYVKIHFKPDDGIKNLSEEDAVRLAGEEPDYHIKDMYNSIERGDYPTWTMYLQVMEPKEAETYKWNIFDITKIWPHKDYPLIPVGKLVLDKNPDNHFHDIEQAAFSPSTLIPGIAPSADIMLHARMFSYPDAARYRVGPNYQQLPCNRPLETYSPYQRDGPMRLDGNYGSDPDYVRSSFRKIKSGPADVAHSEWVGKVQAYSSDVTEEDWEQPRNLWKIFKDNGDDEVFLHNLSAHVNKALPEVQKETVRMWANVDEEIAKRLDEKLKELGEEFDHSKAPPTLDNTPHYSDPQIPDKTSQLGKVYQTATLTFGLHIKHLSSKVRSLTTVARHGGQIYSGAMLNGRVSSVFGVGAAVGHDTLNNHLLGKANDQIWWLCLGQFLAFVSKANSAISISVSLAYQQIACRSIGQKSFSVHAVDSLFGAVHNAIELLNAEARRKRRRADGNETLDGARLSWYNDALPDQDGPDVFDFWISPRYKCEKLARCANSTLKKFNGRAAPFNLSRMITEGWNTYYSIADEGDYAEHQIEHERYYGRRLQKLPLPQTFGAFKTEPVIWLGRVTVDDVLAYHA
;
A
#
# COMPACT_ATOMS: atom_id res chain seq x y z
N MET A 1 -1.63 2.23 -50.39
CA MET A 1 -1.20 0.84 -50.13
C MET A 1 0.31 0.59 -50.40
N SER A 2 1.13 1.58 -50.77
CA SER A 2 2.57 1.38 -51.06
C SER A 2 3.55 1.66 -49.90
N LYS A 3 3.09 2.12 -48.73
CA LYS A 3 3.95 2.39 -47.54
C LYS A 3 4.02 1.25 -46.52
N LEU A 4 3.32 0.14 -46.75
CA LEU A 4 3.24 -0.98 -45.79
C LEU A 4 4.33 -2.06 -45.99
N ASN A 5 5.14 -1.98 -47.05
CA ASN A 5 6.14 -3.00 -47.40
C ASN A 5 7.60 -2.54 -47.24
N GLU A 6 7.86 -1.30 -46.84
CA GLU A 6 9.24 -0.86 -46.50
C GLU A 6 9.51 -1.17 -45.03
N PRO A 7 10.66 -1.77 -44.67
CA PRO A 7 11.05 -1.95 -43.29
C PRO A 7 11.03 -0.62 -42.52
N PRO A 8 10.55 -0.60 -41.26
CA PRO A 8 10.52 0.63 -40.47
C PRO A 8 11.95 1.11 -40.17
N VAL A 9 12.14 2.43 -40.14
CA VAL A 9 13.39 3.05 -39.70
C VAL A 9 13.50 2.94 -38.18
N TYR A 10 14.61 2.42 -37.67
CA TYR A 10 14.88 2.37 -36.23
C TYR A 10 15.13 3.78 -35.67
N THR A 11 14.49 4.09 -34.55
CA THR A 11 14.59 5.39 -33.88
C THR A 11 14.77 5.25 -32.38
N LEU A 12 15.23 6.31 -31.73
CA LEU A 12 15.05 6.53 -30.29
C LEU A 12 13.58 6.86 -29.97
N ALA A 13 13.21 6.90 -28.69
CA ALA A 13 11.84 7.14 -28.21
C ALA A 13 11.25 8.49 -28.67
N GLU A 14 12.10 9.50 -28.83
CA GLU A 14 11.71 10.83 -29.35
C GLU A 14 11.71 10.88 -30.90
N GLY A 15 11.85 9.73 -31.58
CA GLY A 15 11.75 9.61 -33.03
C GLY A 15 13.02 9.95 -33.81
N LYS A 16 14.17 10.16 -33.15
CA LYS A 16 15.46 10.39 -33.82
C LYS A 16 15.92 9.12 -34.55
N PRO A 17 16.12 9.14 -35.88
CA PRO A 17 16.69 8.01 -36.60
C PRO A 17 18.11 7.68 -36.16
N ILE A 18 18.44 6.39 -36.13
CA ILE A 18 19.74 5.87 -35.74
C ILE A 18 20.33 5.08 -36.92
N GLU A 19 21.62 5.29 -37.19
CA GLU A 19 22.33 4.61 -38.27
C GLU A 19 22.51 3.11 -38.02
N ASP A 20 22.89 2.72 -36.81
CA ASP A 20 23.13 1.33 -36.42
C ASP A 20 22.69 1.05 -34.96
N PRO A 21 21.63 0.24 -34.74
CA PRO A 21 21.12 -0.09 -33.41
C PRO A 21 22.09 -0.92 -32.56
N THR A 22 23.15 -1.47 -33.16
CA THR A 22 24.16 -2.30 -32.49
C THR A 22 25.41 -1.52 -32.07
N SER A 23 25.50 -0.24 -32.47
CA SER A 23 26.66 0.60 -32.22
C SER A 23 26.64 1.27 -30.86
N SER A 24 27.81 1.71 -30.39
CA SER A 24 27.95 2.62 -29.26
C SER A 24 29.03 3.67 -29.56
N VAL A 25 28.83 4.89 -29.09
CA VAL A 25 29.79 5.99 -29.22
C VAL A 25 30.89 5.80 -28.18
N VAL A 26 32.08 5.46 -28.69
CA VAL A 26 33.26 5.20 -27.86
C VAL A 26 34.43 6.09 -28.26
N LEU A 27 35.17 6.59 -27.28
CA LEU A 27 36.53 7.07 -27.50
C LEU A 27 37.46 5.85 -27.50
N ARG A 28 38.08 5.56 -28.63
CA ARG A 28 39.00 4.43 -28.77
C ARG A 28 40.26 4.80 -29.54
N GLY A 29 41.37 4.14 -29.19
CA GLY A 29 42.64 4.25 -29.92
C GLY A 29 42.64 3.49 -31.25
N PRO A 30 43.68 3.68 -32.09
CA PRO A 30 43.78 3.04 -33.41
C PRO A 30 43.99 1.53 -33.34
N LYS A 31 44.42 0.99 -32.19
CA LYS A 31 44.61 -0.45 -31.97
C LYS A 31 43.42 -1.01 -31.17
N VAL A 32 42.72 -1.98 -31.74
CA VAL A 32 41.53 -2.65 -31.16
C VAL A 32 41.81 -3.26 -29.76
N ARG A 33 43.07 -3.59 -29.45
CA ARG A 33 43.49 -4.24 -28.19
C ARG A 33 43.56 -3.32 -26.97
N GLY A 34 43.29 -2.01 -27.09
CA GLY A 34 43.40 -1.04 -25.99
C GLY A 34 42.12 -0.79 -25.18
N GLY A 35 40.99 -1.40 -25.54
CA GLY A 35 39.67 -1.04 -24.98
C GLY A 35 39.14 0.29 -25.52
N GLY A 36 37.97 0.72 -25.04
CA GLY A 36 37.34 1.99 -25.39
C GLY A 36 36.51 2.55 -24.23
N LEU A 37 36.34 3.86 -24.18
CA LEU A 37 35.50 4.55 -23.20
C LEU A 37 34.15 4.88 -23.84
N ALA A 38 33.06 4.31 -23.31
CA ALA A 38 31.72 4.74 -23.69
C ALA A 38 31.51 6.20 -23.26
N LEU A 39 30.88 6.99 -24.13
CA LEU A 39 30.67 8.41 -23.90
C LEU A 39 29.24 8.68 -23.44
N LEU A 40 29.06 9.59 -22.48
CA LEU A 40 27.73 10.03 -22.04
C LEU A 40 26.94 10.76 -23.15
N ALA A 41 27.61 11.13 -24.24
CA ALA A 41 26.97 11.65 -25.44
C ALA A 41 26.19 10.58 -26.23
N ASP A 42 26.35 9.29 -25.91
CA ASP A 42 25.64 8.19 -26.52
C ASP A 42 24.20 8.07 -25.97
N THR A 43 23.29 8.85 -26.54
CA THR A 43 21.87 8.83 -26.13
C THR A 43 21.21 7.49 -26.42
N GLN A 44 21.64 6.76 -27.46
CA GLN A 44 21.08 5.44 -27.79
C GLN A 44 21.40 4.42 -26.71
N LEU A 45 22.68 4.31 -26.34
CA LEU A 45 23.12 3.40 -25.28
C LEU A 45 22.43 3.71 -23.97
N ILE A 46 22.36 5.00 -23.59
CA ILE A 46 21.75 5.44 -22.34
C ILE A 46 20.26 5.11 -22.31
N GLU A 47 19.52 5.46 -23.35
CA GLU A 47 18.06 5.26 -23.39
C GLU A 47 17.69 3.78 -23.39
N THR A 48 18.37 2.98 -24.21
CA THR A 48 18.15 1.52 -24.27
C THR A 48 18.40 0.87 -22.92
N LEU A 49 19.53 1.19 -22.27
CA LEU A 49 19.88 0.66 -20.95
C LEU A 49 19.04 1.24 -19.82
N ALA A 50 18.45 2.44 -19.99
CA ALA A 50 17.56 3.03 -18.99
C ALA A 50 16.16 2.40 -19.03
N HIS A 51 15.66 2.02 -20.22
CA HIS A 51 14.37 1.38 -20.37
C HIS A 51 14.37 -0.07 -19.85
N PHE A 52 15.39 -0.87 -20.20
CA PHE A 52 15.50 -2.29 -19.85
C PHE A 52 15.24 -2.61 -18.35
N PRO A 53 15.87 -1.96 -17.35
CA PRO A 53 15.63 -2.24 -15.94
C PRO A 53 14.24 -1.79 -15.45
N ARG A 54 13.46 -1.09 -16.29
CA ARG A 54 12.10 -0.60 -16.00
C ARG A 54 11.01 -1.37 -16.74
N GLU A 55 11.36 -2.42 -17.48
CA GLU A 55 10.36 -3.28 -18.15
C GLU A 55 9.50 -4.09 -17.17
N ARG A 56 9.95 -4.29 -15.92
CA ARG A 56 9.22 -5.08 -14.92
C ARG A 56 8.37 -4.16 -14.05
N ILE A 57 7.07 -4.44 -14.05
CA ILE A 57 6.13 -3.95 -13.03
C ILE A 57 5.95 -5.02 -11.95
N PRO A 58 5.45 -4.69 -10.74
CA PRO A 58 5.08 -5.71 -9.77
C PRO A 58 4.13 -6.74 -10.39
N GLU A 59 4.34 -8.02 -10.13
CA GLU A 59 3.36 -9.03 -10.50
C GLU A 59 2.11 -8.91 -9.62
N ARG A 60 1.04 -9.65 -9.97
CA ARG A 60 -0.12 -9.74 -9.10
C ARG A 60 0.26 -10.53 -7.84
N VAL A 61 -0.12 -10.02 -6.67
CA VAL A 61 0.15 -10.68 -5.37
C VAL A 61 -0.40 -12.12 -5.30
N VAL A 62 -1.48 -12.36 -6.03
CA VAL A 62 -2.11 -13.66 -6.28
C VAL A 62 -2.46 -13.74 -7.76
N HIS A 63 -2.48 -14.93 -8.33
CA HIS A 63 -2.77 -15.14 -9.75
C HIS A 63 -1.75 -14.51 -10.71
N ALA A 64 -0.46 -14.61 -10.40
CA ALA A 64 0.61 -13.99 -11.19
C ALA A 64 0.77 -14.67 -12.57
N LYS A 65 0.84 -16.00 -12.61
CA LYS A 65 0.94 -16.81 -13.84
C LYS A 65 -0.41 -16.96 -14.53
N ALA A 66 -0.50 -16.64 -15.82
CA ALA A 66 -1.77 -16.67 -16.55
C ALA A 66 -1.62 -16.79 -18.06
N ALA A 67 -2.64 -17.38 -18.67
CA ALA A 67 -2.97 -17.21 -20.08
C ALA A 67 -4.07 -16.14 -20.24
N GLY A 68 -4.17 -15.53 -21.41
CA GLY A 68 -5.26 -14.62 -21.71
C GLY A 68 -5.53 -14.51 -23.20
N ALA A 69 -6.76 -14.14 -23.54
CA ALA A 69 -7.25 -14.05 -24.90
C ALA A 69 -8.42 -13.06 -24.99
N GLY A 70 -8.64 -12.52 -26.18
CA GLY A 70 -9.84 -11.78 -26.55
C GLY A 70 -10.91 -12.67 -27.16
N GLY A 71 -12.13 -12.14 -27.24
CA GLY A 71 -13.22 -12.72 -28.02
C GLY A 71 -14.53 -12.02 -27.77
N TYR A 72 -15.63 -12.77 -27.64
CA TYR A 72 -16.95 -12.22 -27.36
C TYR A 72 -17.81 -13.11 -26.46
N PHE A 73 -18.76 -12.47 -25.78
CA PHE A 73 -19.91 -13.12 -25.17
C PHE A 73 -21.14 -12.89 -26.04
N GLU A 74 -21.87 -13.95 -26.37
CA GLU A 74 -23.13 -13.90 -27.10
C GLU A 74 -24.30 -14.28 -26.17
N CYS A 75 -25.30 -13.41 -26.05
CA CYS A 75 -26.55 -13.76 -25.37
C CYS A 75 -27.36 -14.75 -26.23
N THR A 76 -27.72 -15.90 -25.68
CA THR A 76 -28.42 -16.97 -26.41
C THR A 76 -29.84 -17.21 -25.91
N HIS A 77 -30.14 -16.79 -24.68
CA HIS A 77 -31.45 -16.95 -24.05
C HIS A 77 -31.93 -15.63 -23.47
N ASP A 78 -33.23 -15.39 -23.57
CA ASP A 78 -33.87 -14.18 -23.06
C ASP A 78 -34.10 -14.29 -21.54
N ILE A 79 -33.56 -13.32 -20.79
CA ILE A 79 -33.80 -13.13 -19.35
C ILE A 79 -34.31 -11.72 -19.05
N THR A 80 -34.75 -10.98 -20.07
CA THR A 80 -35.16 -9.58 -19.98
C THR A 80 -36.44 -9.37 -19.17
N ASP A 81 -37.17 -10.44 -18.87
CA ASP A 81 -38.29 -10.42 -17.94
C ASP A 81 -37.89 -9.97 -16.53
N TRP A 82 -36.64 -10.19 -16.11
CA TRP A 82 -36.17 -9.86 -14.76
C TRP A 82 -34.75 -9.29 -14.68
N CYS A 83 -34.00 -9.16 -15.78
CA CYS A 83 -32.68 -8.52 -15.81
C CYS A 83 -32.53 -7.59 -17.02
N SER A 84 -32.12 -6.33 -16.82
CA SER A 84 -31.92 -5.35 -17.91
C SER A 84 -30.46 -5.03 -18.22
N ALA A 85 -29.51 -5.77 -17.64
CA ALA A 85 -28.08 -5.56 -17.81
C ALA A 85 -27.66 -5.69 -19.28
N ALA A 86 -26.79 -4.77 -19.72
CA ALA A 86 -26.45 -4.58 -21.12
C ALA A 86 -26.15 -5.86 -21.93
N PRO A 87 -25.33 -6.84 -21.46
CA PRO A 87 -25.00 -8.03 -22.25
C PRO A 87 -26.20 -8.92 -22.58
N PHE A 88 -27.29 -8.86 -21.80
CA PHE A 88 -28.43 -9.79 -21.90
C PHE A 88 -29.68 -9.21 -22.57
N ARG A 89 -29.60 -7.95 -23.04
CA ARG A 89 -30.76 -7.19 -23.55
C ARG A 89 -31.45 -7.79 -24.78
N ARG A 90 -30.77 -8.62 -25.55
CA ARG A 90 -31.34 -9.33 -26.69
C ARG A 90 -30.52 -10.56 -27.04
N ILE A 91 -31.22 -11.61 -27.46
CA ILE A 91 -30.60 -12.79 -28.07
C ILE A 91 -29.80 -12.38 -29.31
N GLY A 92 -28.63 -12.99 -29.50
CA GLY A 92 -27.67 -12.69 -30.56
C GLY A 92 -26.82 -11.44 -30.33
N LYS A 93 -26.99 -10.73 -29.19
CA LYS A 93 -26.08 -9.62 -28.86
C LYS A 93 -24.70 -10.17 -28.51
N GLN A 94 -23.71 -9.78 -29.30
CA GLN A 94 -22.30 -10.01 -29.00
C GLN A 94 -21.70 -8.82 -28.25
N THR A 95 -20.92 -9.12 -27.21
CA THR A 95 -20.22 -8.15 -26.36
C THR A 95 -18.75 -8.53 -26.32
N LEU A 96 -17.85 -7.62 -26.67
CA LEU A 96 -16.41 -7.89 -26.69
C LEU A 96 -15.90 -8.24 -25.30
N VAL A 97 -15.00 -9.22 -25.21
CA VAL A 97 -14.39 -9.64 -23.95
C VAL A 97 -12.86 -9.70 -24.01
N LEU A 98 -12.24 -9.46 -22.86
CA LEU A 98 -10.87 -9.83 -22.56
C LEU A 98 -10.87 -10.83 -21.40
N VAL A 99 -10.35 -12.02 -21.60
CA VAL A 99 -10.25 -13.10 -20.61
C VAL A 99 -8.82 -13.23 -20.11
N ARG A 100 -8.68 -13.54 -18.81
CA ARG A 100 -7.43 -13.96 -18.18
C ARG A 100 -7.70 -15.13 -17.24
N LEU A 101 -7.08 -16.28 -17.54
CA LEU A 101 -7.16 -17.51 -16.76
C LEU A 101 -5.79 -17.81 -16.13
N SER A 102 -5.75 -18.19 -14.85
CA SER A 102 -4.49 -18.15 -14.07
C SER A 102 -4.42 -19.20 -12.98
N THR A 103 -3.24 -19.62 -12.54
CA THR A 103 -3.05 -20.25 -11.21
C THR A 103 -3.23 -19.19 -10.10
N VAL A 104 -2.93 -19.47 -8.82
CA VAL A 104 -3.10 -18.53 -7.69
C VAL A 104 -1.79 -18.28 -6.94
N ALA A 105 -1.19 -19.34 -6.38
CA ALA A 105 -0.13 -19.22 -5.40
C ALA A 105 1.23 -18.95 -6.04
N GLY A 106 1.52 -19.59 -7.17
CA GLY A 106 2.78 -19.46 -7.88
C GLY A 106 3.04 -18.05 -8.43
N GLU A 107 4.31 -17.63 -8.42
CA GLU A 107 4.77 -16.38 -9.03
C GLU A 107 4.76 -16.47 -10.56
N LYS A 108 5.06 -15.37 -11.25
CA LYS A 108 5.02 -15.30 -12.72
C LYS A 108 5.85 -16.38 -13.44
N GLY A 109 6.94 -16.82 -12.84
CA GLY A 109 7.82 -17.88 -13.37
C GLY A 109 7.47 -19.31 -12.94
N SER A 110 6.37 -19.51 -12.21
CA SER A 110 5.92 -20.84 -11.78
C SER A 110 5.36 -21.68 -12.94
N SER A 111 5.08 -22.96 -12.67
CA SER A 111 4.48 -23.87 -13.65
C SER A 111 2.94 -23.80 -13.65
N ASP A 112 2.37 -23.88 -14.86
CA ASP A 112 0.93 -23.97 -15.12
C ASP A 112 0.28 -25.25 -14.56
N THR A 113 0.98 -26.39 -14.57
CA THR A 113 0.43 -27.71 -14.20
C THR A 113 0.62 -28.05 -12.73
N THR A 114 0.46 -27.04 -11.87
CA THR A 114 0.50 -27.19 -10.40
C THR A 114 -0.90 -27.38 -9.81
N ARG A 115 -1.02 -28.09 -8.68
CA ARG A 115 -2.28 -28.21 -7.94
C ARG A 115 -2.64 -26.88 -7.32
N ASP A 116 -3.68 -26.25 -7.86
CA ASP A 116 -4.08 -24.92 -7.47
C ASP A 116 -5.51 -24.64 -7.94
N ILE A 117 -6.14 -23.59 -7.41
CA ILE A 117 -7.33 -23.02 -8.02
C ILE A 117 -6.93 -22.36 -9.36
N ARG A 118 -7.80 -22.42 -10.35
CA ARG A 118 -7.68 -21.57 -11.54
C ARG A 118 -8.57 -20.35 -11.41
N GLY A 119 -7.97 -19.16 -11.41
CA GLY A 119 -8.69 -17.90 -11.56
C GLY A 119 -9.35 -17.85 -12.93
N PHE A 120 -10.62 -17.44 -12.97
CA PHE A 120 -11.41 -17.27 -14.19
C PHE A 120 -11.92 -15.83 -14.23
N ALA A 121 -11.17 -14.94 -14.86
CA ALA A 121 -11.53 -13.53 -14.95
C ALA A 121 -11.80 -13.10 -16.39
N PHE A 122 -12.81 -12.25 -16.58
CA PHE A 122 -13.03 -11.58 -17.85
C PHE A 122 -13.61 -10.20 -17.67
N LYS A 123 -13.43 -9.36 -18.70
CA LYS A 123 -13.94 -8.01 -18.79
C LYS A 123 -14.79 -7.90 -20.04
N MET A 124 -16.09 -7.65 -19.88
CA MET A 124 -17.00 -7.33 -20.97
C MET A 124 -16.98 -5.83 -21.23
N LYS A 125 -16.78 -5.43 -22.49
CA LYS A 125 -16.84 -4.03 -22.93
C LYS A 125 -18.28 -3.74 -23.38
N THR A 126 -19.09 -3.14 -22.51
CA THR A 126 -20.50 -2.83 -22.80
C THR A 126 -20.68 -1.35 -23.12
N GLU A 127 -21.84 -0.99 -23.66
CA GLU A 127 -22.24 0.40 -23.86
C GLU A 127 -22.50 1.17 -22.56
N GLU A 128 -22.60 0.46 -21.42
CA GLU A 128 -22.83 1.06 -20.09
C GLU A 128 -21.57 1.04 -19.21
N GLY A 129 -20.41 0.83 -19.85
CA GLY A 129 -19.13 0.67 -19.18
C GLY A 129 -18.63 -0.77 -19.20
N ASN A 130 -17.57 -1.03 -18.46
CA ASN A 130 -17.05 -2.39 -18.34
C ASN A 130 -17.84 -3.16 -17.28
N TRP A 131 -18.04 -4.44 -17.50
CA TRP A 131 -18.40 -5.39 -16.46
C TRP A 131 -17.28 -6.42 -16.29
N ASP A 132 -16.73 -6.51 -15.08
CA ASP A 132 -15.72 -7.52 -14.75
C ASP A 132 -16.33 -8.67 -13.98
N PHE A 133 -16.18 -9.87 -14.53
CA PHE A 133 -16.37 -11.12 -13.81
C PHE A 133 -15.01 -11.57 -13.28
N VAL A 134 -14.93 -11.84 -11.97
CA VAL A 134 -13.68 -12.26 -11.32
C VAL A 134 -13.97 -13.47 -10.44
N GLY A 135 -14.04 -14.63 -11.09
CA GLY A 135 -14.36 -15.92 -10.49
C GLY A 135 -13.18 -16.87 -10.42
N ASN A 136 -13.48 -18.13 -10.09
CA ASN A 136 -12.54 -19.25 -10.08
C ASN A 136 -13.15 -20.49 -10.76
N ASP A 137 -12.34 -21.51 -11.01
CA ASP A 137 -12.78 -22.79 -11.57
C ASP A 137 -13.42 -23.76 -10.58
N LEU A 138 -13.18 -23.57 -9.28
CA LEU A 138 -13.87 -24.27 -8.21
C LEU A 138 -15.06 -23.42 -7.72
N PRO A 139 -16.20 -24.03 -7.37
CA PRO A 139 -17.44 -23.30 -7.06
C PRO A 139 -17.47 -22.65 -5.67
N VAL A 140 -16.50 -22.96 -4.81
CA VAL A 140 -16.39 -22.49 -3.42
C VAL A 140 -14.98 -21.98 -3.14
N PHE A 141 -14.77 -21.33 -2.00
CA PHE A 141 -13.46 -20.80 -1.59
C PHE A 141 -13.05 -21.29 -0.19
N PHE A 142 -11.79 -21.09 0.18
CA PHE A 142 -11.21 -21.60 1.43
C PHE A 142 -11.67 -20.89 2.70
N ILE A 143 -12.17 -19.67 2.59
CA ILE A 143 -12.55 -18.82 3.73
C ILE A 143 -13.80 -18.01 3.39
N ARG A 144 -14.57 -17.66 4.42
CA ARG A 144 -15.72 -16.74 4.32
C ARG A 144 -15.53 -15.41 5.06
N ASP A 145 -14.41 -15.25 5.76
CA ASP A 145 -14.05 -14.01 6.46
C ASP A 145 -12.89 -13.30 5.74
N PRO A 146 -13.10 -12.06 5.21
CA PRO A 146 -12.11 -11.40 4.36
C PRO A 146 -10.80 -11.04 5.05
N ALA A 147 -10.83 -10.83 6.37
CA ALA A 147 -9.63 -10.55 7.15
C ALA A 147 -8.64 -11.72 7.14
N LYS A 148 -9.10 -12.95 6.89
CA LYS A 148 -8.25 -14.16 6.79
C LYS A 148 -7.53 -14.27 5.44
N PHE A 149 -7.93 -13.51 4.40
CA PHE A 149 -7.41 -13.65 3.04
C PHE A 149 -5.88 -13.45 2.92
N PRO A 150 -5.25 -12.46 3.57
CA PRO A 150 -3.80 -12.34 3.55
C PRO A 150 -3.10 -13.52 4.23
N SER A 151 -3.64 -14.02 5.34
CA SER A 151 -3.07 -15.17 6.07
C SER A 151 -3.19 -16.46 5.26
N LEU A 152 -4.34 -16.72 4.66
CA LEU A 152 -4.56 -17.82 3.71
C LEU A 152 -3.51 -17.79 2.58
N ASN A 153 -3.35 -16.65 1.91
CA ASN A 153 -2.42 -16.60 0.78
C ASN A 153 -0.96 -16.70 1.22
N ARG A 154 -0.61 -16.24 2.43
CA ARG A 154 0.73 -16.45 3.00
C ARG A 154 0.99 -17.92 3.31
N SER A 155 -0.01 -18.66 3.81
CA SER A 155 0.14 -20.10 4.10
C SER A 155 0.32 -20.95 2.83
N HIS A 156 -0.22 -20.50 1.69
CA HIS A 156 -0.07 -21.17 0.39
C HIS A 156 1.20 -20.75 -0.37
N LYS A 157 1.96 -19.79 0.15
CA LYS A 157 3.15 -19.22 -0.51
C LYS A 157 4.42 -19.62 0.23
N ARG A 158 5.44 -18.79 0.14
CA ARG A 158 6.78 -19.05 0.63
C ARG A 158 6.88 -18.77 2.13
N HIS A 159 7.52 -19.66 2.86
CA HIS A 159 7.92 -19.42 4.24
C HIS A 159 8.88 -18.21 4.31
N PRO A 160 8.68 -17.27 5.25
CA PRO A 160 9.33 -15.96 5.23
C PRO A 160 10.86 -16.01 5.43
N GLN A 161 11.39 -17.02 6.12
CA GLN A 161 12.84 -17.15 6.35
C GLN A 161 13.56 -17.87 5.20
N THR A 162 12.91 -18.88 4.64
CA THR A 162 13.55 -19.83 3.71
C THR A 162 13.18 -19.56 2.26
N ALA A 163 12.13 -18.77 2.02
CA ALA A 163 11.58 -18.46 0.72
C ALA A 163 11.14 -19.69 -0.11
N VAL A 164 10.80 -20.81 0.54
CA VAL A 164 10.29 -22.04 -0.11
C VAL A 164 8.86 -22.34 0.33
N ALA A 165 8.12 -23.12 -0.46
CA ALA A 165 6.80 -23.61 -0.06
C ALA A 165 6.91 -24.50 1.20
N ASP A 166 5.91 -24.43 2.08
CA ASP A 166 5.90 -25.14 3.35
C ASP A 166 4.52 -25.78 3.61
N ALA A 167 4.47 -27.12 3.57
CA ALA A 167 3.24 -27.86 3.79
C ALA A 167 2.72 -27.72 5.24
N SER A 168 3.60 -27.46 6.21
CA SER A 168 3.21 -27.22 7.60
C SER A 168 2.46 -25.90 7.71
N MET A 169 2.94 -24.82 7.07
CA MET A 169 2.20 -23.56 7.02
C MET A 169 0.83 -23.73 6.36
N PHE A 170 0.79 -24.45 5.23
CA PHE A 170 -0.46 -24.72 4.52
C PHE A 170 -1.49 -25.41 5.42
N TRP A 171 -1.12 -26.53 6.03
CA TRP A 171 -2.03 -27.35 6.81
C TRP A 171 -2.32 -26.77 8.19
N ASP A 172 -1.37 -26.13 8.85
CA ASP A 172 -1.61 -25.43 10.13
C ASP A 172 -2.69 -24.35 9.99
N PHE A 173 -2.66 -23.57 8.90
CA PHE A 173 -3.71 -22.60 8.64
C PHE A 173 -5.09 -23.27 8.53
N HIS A 174 -5.21 -24.34 7.73
CA HIS A 174 -6.49 -25.02 7.50
C HIS A 174 -6.99 -25.80 8.71
N ASN A 175 -6.08 -26.39 9.51
CA ASN A 175 -6.42 -27.04 10.77
C ASN A 175 -7.07 -26.06 11.76
N ASN A 176 -6.72 -24.77 11.68
CA ASN A 176 -7.26 -23.71 12.52
C ASN A 176 -8.35 -22.86 11.83
N ASN A 177 -8.65 -23.08 10.55
CA ASN A 177 -9.65 -22.35 9.75
C ASN A 177 -10.39 -23.33 8.83
N GLN A 178 -11.24 -24.15 9.46
CA GLN A 178 -11.78 -25.36 8.85
C GLN A 178 -12.99 -25.13 7.94
N GLU A 179 -13.50 -23.90 7.82
CA GLU A 179 -14.63 -23.57 6.94
C GLU A 179 -14.37 -23.91 5.45
N GLY A 180 -13.08 -24.01 5.08
CA GLY A 180 -12.61 -24.30 3.73
C GLY A 180 -12.56 -25.77 3.34
N ALA A 181 -13.02 -26.71 4.19
CA ALA A 181 -12.94 -28.15 3.94
C ALA A 181 -13.54 -28.54 2.58
N HIS A 182 -14.65 -27.93 2.18
CA HIS A 182 -15.29 -28.18 0.88
C HIS A 182 -14.36 -27.78 -0.28
N CYS A 183 -13.67 -26.64 -0.17
CA CYS A 183 -12.74 -26.19 -1.19
C CYS A 183 -11.47 -27.07 -1.23
N LEU A 184 -10.97 -27.51 -0.07
CA LEU A 184 -9.86 -28.46 0.00
C LEU A 184 -10.18 -29.79 -0.67
N MET A 185 -11.39 -30.32 -0.48
CA MET A 185 -11.83 -31.54 -1.17
C MET A 185 -11.85 -31.36 -2.69
N GLN A 186 -12.30 -30.21 -3.19
CA GLN A 186 -12.26 -29.92 -4.62
C GLN A 186 -10.82 -29.78 -5.15
N LEU A 187 -9.93 -29.13 -4.38
CA LEU A 187 -8.53 -28.92 -4.74
C LEU A 187 -7.72 -30.23 -4.77
N PHE A 188 -7.88 -31.09 -3.76
CA PHE A 188 -7.14 -32.37 -3.69
C PHE A 188 -7.84 -33.49 -4.46
N GLY A 189 -9.11 -33.31 -4.83
CA GLY A 189 -9.81 -34.18 -5.76
C GLY A 189 -9.28 -34.07 -7.20
N PRO A 190 -9.98 -34.69 -8.17
CA PRO A 190 -9.53 -34.74 -9.56
C PRO A 190 -9.39 -33.38 -10.24
N ARG A 191 -10.10 -32.35 -9.78
CA ARG A 191 -10.16 -31.03 -10.43
C ARG A 191 -8.97 -30.10 -10.13
N GLY A 192 -8.09 -30.48 -9.20
CA GLY A 192 -6.99 -29.62 -8.75
C GLY A 192 -5.93 -29.30 -9.80
N VAL A 193 -5.81 -30.12 -10.85
CA VAL A 193 -4.90 -29.88 -11.97
C VAL A 193 -5.62 -30.14 -13.30
N PRO A 194 -6.12 -29.10 -13.98
CA PRO A 194 -6.79 -29.28 -15.25
C PRO A 194 -5.81 -29.67 -16.37
N ALA A 195 -6.29 -30.46 -17.33
CA ALA A 195 -5.54 -30.82 -18.53
C ALA A 195 -5.29 -29.60 -19.43
N SER A 196 -6.22 -28.64 -19.44
CA SER A 196 -6.08 -27.36 -20.10
C SER A 196 -6.99 -26.35 -19.43
N LEU A 197 -6.61 -25.06 -19.52
CA LEU A 197 -7.50 -23.95 -19.14
C LEU A 197 -8.76 -23.89 -20.02
N ARG A 198 -8.84 -24.60 -21.14
CA ARG A 198 -10.06 -24.74 -21.96
C ARG A 198 -11.09 -25.69 -21.33
N ASN A 199 -10.66 -26.55 -20.41
CA ASN A 199 -11.49 -27.59 -19.79
C ASN A 199 -11.89 -27.28 -18.35
N VAL A 200 -11.67 -26.05 -17.87
CA VAL A 200 -12.12 -25.64 -16.54
C VAL A 200 -13.51 -25.03 -16.61
N ASN A 201 -14.28 -25.18 -15.53
CA ASN A 201 -15.45 -24.33 -15.32
C ASN A 201 -15.01 -22.90 -14.97
N GLY A 202 -15.94 -21.95 -15.05
CA GLY A 202 -15.81 -20.64 -14.40
C GLY A 202 -17.01 -20.40 -13.49
N PHE A 203 -16.78 -20.13 -12.21
CA PHE A 203 -17.82 -19.83 -11.23
C PHE A 203 -17.61 -18.43 -10.70
N GLY A 204 -18.69 -17.67 -10.52
CA GLY A 204 -18.60 -16.36 -9.85
C GLY A 204 -18.20 -16.48 -8.37
N ASN A 205 -18.31 -17.70 -7.81
CA ASN A 205 -18.20 -18.09 -6.40
C ASN A 205 -19.23 -17.39 -5.51
N HIS A 206 -19.21 -16.07 -5.48
CA HIS A 206 -20.14 -15.24 -4.74
C HIS A 206 -21.56 -15.32 -5.28
N THR A 207 -22.49 -14.94 -4.42
CA THR A 207 -23.84 -14.58 -4.83
C THR A 207 -23.85 -13.13 -5.32
N PHE A 208 -24.55 -12.86 -6.43
CA PHE A 208 -24.76 -11.52 -6.96
C PHE A 208 -26.26 -11.20 -6.99
N LYS A 209 -26.61 -9.96 -7.29
CA LYS A 209 -27.98 -9.56 -7.63
C LYS A 209 -28.06 -9.18 -9.09
N PHE A 210 -28.98 -9.79 -9.82
CA PHE A 210 -29.32 -9.41 -11.19
C PHE A 210 -30.75 -8.87 -11.18
N GLY A 211 -31.02 -7.79 -11.89
CA GLY A 211 -32.31 -7.12 -11.77
C GLY A 211 -32.59 -6.04 -12.81
N LYS A 212 -33.69 -5.32 -12.57
CA LYS A 212 -34.16 -4.18 -13.35
C LYS A 212 -34.02 -2.90 -12.53
N PRO A 213 -33.03 -2.04 -12.82
CA PRO A 213 -32.91 -0.79 -12.10
C PRO A 213 -34.10 0.16 -12.32
N GLU A 214 -34.88 -0.05 -13.38
CA GLU A 214 -36.07 0.75 -13.70
C GLU A 214 -37.19 0.61 -12.66
N ASP A 215 -37.37 -0.59 -12.10
CA ASP A 215 -38.38 -0.88 -11.08
C ASP A 215 -37.79 -1.30 -9.72
N GLY A 216 -36.47 -1.46 -9.65
CA GLY A 216 -35.73 -1.83 -8.45
C GLY A 216 -35.78 -3.32 -8.10
N SER A 217 -36.45 -4.15 -8.90
CA SER A 217 -36.54 -5.59 -8.68
C SER A 217 -35.21 -6.29 -8.94
N PHE A 218 -34.91 -7.32 -8.16
CA PHE A 218 -33.73 -8.16 -8.36
C PHE A 218 -33.97 -9.59 -7.87
N LYS A 219 -33.14 -10.50 -8.37
CA LYS A 219 -33.00 -11.89 -7.91
C LYS A 219 -31.57 -12.14 -7.49
N TYR A 220 -31.36 -13.05 -6.54
CA TYR A 220 -30.01 -13.52 -6.24
C TYR A 220 -29.57 -14.55 -7.26
N VAL A 221 -28.31 -14.45 -7.68
CA VAL A 221 -27.77 -15.34 -8.71
C VAL A 221 -26.40 -15.91 -8.35
N LYS A 222 -26.17 -17.18 -8.75
CA LYS A 222 -24.84 -17.75 -8.90
C LYS A 222 -24.54 -17.87 -10.39
N ILE A 223 -23.35 -17.44 -10.80
CA ILE A 223 -22.91 -17.42 -12.20
C ILE A 223 -22.02 -18.64 -12.48
N HIS A 224 -22.29 -19.36 -13.56
CA HIS A 224 -21.58 -20.57 -13.99
C HIS A 224 -21.21 -20.46 -15.46
N PHE A 225 -19.99 -20.86 -15.82
CA PHE A 225 -19.51 -21.07 -17.18
C PHE A 225 -19.05 -22.52 -17.28
N LYS A 226 -19.67 -23.30 -18.15
CA LYS A 226 -19.35 -24.71 -18.36
C LYS A 226 -18.58 -24.86 -19.67
N PRO A 227 -17.40 -25.49 -19.70
CA PRO A 227 -16.63 -25.67 -20.92
C PRO A 227 -17.40 -26.58 -21.86
N ASP A 228 -17.57 -26.16 -23.11
CA ASP A 228 -18.33 -26.96 -24.10
C ASP A 228 -17.56 -28.25 -24.48
N ASP A 229 -16.23 -28.24 -24.36
CA ASP A 229 -15.35 -29.41 -24.56
C ASP A 229 -15.29 -30.37 -23.34
N GLY A 230 -16.07 -30.08 -22.31
CA GLY A 230 -16.11 -30.86 -21.07
C GLY A 230 -14.90 -30.64 -20.15
N ILE A 231 -14.98 -31.23 -18.96
CA ILE A 231 -13.95 -31.14 -17.92
C ILE A 231 -12.93 -32.26 -18.11
N LYS A 232 -11.64 -31.90 -18.11
CA LYS A 232 -10.51 -32.82 -18.29
C LYS A 232 -9.39 -32.41 -17.34
N ASN A 233 -8.78 -33.37 -16.67
CA ASN A 233 -7.75 -33.16 -15.65
C ASN A 233 -6.51 -34.01 -15.94
N LEU A 234 -5.36 -33.61 -15.41
CA LEU A 234 -4.13 -34.40 -15.45
C LEU A 234 -4.08 -35.37 -14.28
N SER A 235 -3.35 -36.48 -14.45
CA SER A 235 -2.86 -37.23 -13.29
C SER A 235 -1.76 -36.44 -12.57
N GLU A 236 -1.45 -36.80 -11.34
CA GLU A 236 -0.37 -36.14 -10.58
C GLU A 236 0.99 -36.33 -11.26
N GLU A 237 1.25 -37.52 -11.83
CA GLU A 237 2.51 -37.85 -12.52
C GLU A 237 2.69 -37.01 -13.78
N ASP A 238 1.63 -36.88 -14.59
CA ASP A 238 1.66 -36.02 -15.79
C ASP A 238 1.79 -34.55 -15.42
N ALA A 239 1.11 -34.11 -14.36
CA ALA A 239 1.20 -32.76 -13.84
C ALA A 239 2.64 -32.41 -13.42
N VAL A 240 3.29 -33.29 -12.63
CA VAL A 240 4.68 -33.13 -12.17
C VAL A 240 5.66 -33.16 -13.34
N ARG A 241 5.49 -34.10 -14.28
CA ARG A 241 6.35 -34.19 -15.47
C ARG A 241 6.25 -32.92 -16.32
N LEU A 242 5.05 -32.50 -16.67
CA LEU A 242 4.83 -31.26 -17.43
C LEU A 242 5.31 -30.03 -16.67
N ALA A 243 5.25 -30.04 -15.33
CA ALA A 243 5.74 -28.92 -14.55
C ALA A 243 7.25 -28.69 -14.69
N GLY A 244 8.02 -29.75 -14.92
CA GLY A 244 9.45 -29.68 -15.21
C GLY A 244 9.77 -29.51 -16.70
N GLU A 245 9.07 -30.24 -17.58
CA GLU A 245 9.35 -30.25 -19.02
C GLU A 245 8.81 -29.01 -19.76
N GLU A 246 7.63 -28.53 -19.37
CA GLU A 246 6.89 -27.48 -20.07
C GLU A 246 6.09 -26.60 -19.07
N PRO A 247 6.76 -25.71 -18.31
CA PRO A 247 6.10 -24.91 -17.28
C PRO A 247 5.07 -23.89 -17.81
N ASP A 248 5.05 -23.64 -19.13
CA ASP A 248 4.09 -22.75 -19.82
C ASP A 248 3.01 -23.55 -20.57
N TYR A 249 2.75 -24.80 -20.18
CA TYR A 249 1.89 -25.74 -20.89
C TYR A 249 0.48 -25.19 -21.19
N HIS A 250 -0.20 -24.60 -20.20
CA HIS A 250 -1.55 -24.09 -20.39
C HIS A 250 -1.57 -22.81 -21.23
N ILE A 251 -0.57 -21.94 -21.09
CA ILE A 251 -0.42 -20.75 -21.94
C ILE A 251 -0.23 -21.17 -23.40
N LYS A 252 0.65 -22.12 -23.66
CA LYS A 252 0.93 -22.65 -25.01
C LYS A 252 -0.30 -23.35 -25.60
N ASP A 253 -1.00 -24.18 -24.84
CA ASP A 253 -2.23 -24.83 -25.32
C ASP A 253 -3.29 -23.80 -25.72
N MET A 254 -3.58 -22.81 -24.87
CA MET A 254 -4.55 -21.76 -25.17
C MET A 254 -4.18 -21.00 -26.45
N TYR A 255 -2.93 -20.52 -26.54
CA TYR A 255 -2.46 -19.75 -27.68
C TYR A 255 -2.56 -20.54 -28.99
N ASN A 256 -2.02 -21.77 -28.99
CA ASN A 256 -2.01 -22.62 -30.18
C ASN A 256 -3.43 -23.05 -30.59
N SER A 257 -4.38 -23.11 -29.66
CA SER A 257 -5.78 -23.47 -29.96
C SER A 257 -6.48 -22.38 -30.74
N ILE A 258 -6.27 -21.14 -30.33
CA ILE A 258 -6.81 -19.98 -31.03
C ILE A 258 -6.15 -19.81 -32.40
N GLU A 259 -4.82 -19.96 -32.51
CA GLU A 259 -4.10 -19.84 -33.79
C GLU A 259 -4.60 -20.81 -34.86
N ARG A 260 -5.00 -22.03 -34.46
CA ARG A 260 -5.48 -23.07 -35.40
C ARG A 260 -6.99 -23.06 -35.63
N GLY A 261 -7.72 -22.08 -35.06
CA GLY A 261 -9.19 -21.97 -35.17
C GLY A 261 -9.98 -22.93 -34.28
N ASP A 262 -9.32 -23.60 -33.32
CA ASP A 262 -9.93 -24.47 -32.31
C ASP A 262 -10.33 -23.63 -31.09
N TYR A 263 -11.32 -22.76 -31.29
CA TYR A 263 -11.67 -21.72 -30.33
C TYR A 263 -12.26 -22.30 -29.03
N PRO A 264 -11.68 -22.00 -27.86
CA PRO A 264 -12.24 -22.35 -26.57
C PRO A 264 -13.61 -21.69 -26.38
N THR A 265 -14.58 -22.46 -25.91
CA THR A 265 -15.93 -21.94 -25.64
C THR A 265 -16.55 -22.45 -24.35
N TRP A 266 -17.37 -21.60 -23.71
CA TRP A 266 -18.12 -21.92 -22.50
C TRP A 266 -19.57 -21.47 -22.61
N THR A 267 -20.50 -22.32 -22.20
CA THR A 267 -21.89 -21.93 -22.01
C THR A 267 -22.10 -21.32 -20.62
N MET A 268 -22.64 -20.12 -20.58
CA MET A 268 -23.03 -19.41 -19.36
C MET A 268 -24.40 -19.90 -18.87
N TYR A 269 -24.47 -20.21 -17.58
CA TYR A 269 -25.67 -20.53 -16.84
C TYR A 269 -25.79 -19.68 -15.58
N LEU A 270 -27.03 -19.48 -15.13
CA LEU A 270 -27.35 -18.87 -13.85
C LEU A 270 -28.15 -19.86 -13.00
N GLN A 271 -27.86 -19.90 -11.70
CA GLN A 271 -28.87 -20.31 -10.71
C GLN A 271 -29.55 -19.04 -10.21
N VAL A 272 -30.85 -19.09 -9.99
CA VAL A 272 -31.66 -17.92 -9.66
C VAL A 272 -32.51 -18.23 -8.43
N MET A 273 -32.47 -17.34 -7.44
CA MET A 273 -33.22 -17.45 -6.19
C MET A 273 -33.97 -16.14 -5.92
N GLU A 274 -35.24 -16.24 -5.57
CA GLU A 274 -36.04 -15.07 -5.20
C GLU A 274 -35.60 -14.51 -3.84
N PRO A 275 -35.62 -13.19 -3.61
CA PRO A 275 -35.18 -12.61 -2.35
C PRO A 275 -35.88 -13.18 -1.10
N LYS A 276 -37.16 -13.58 -1.21
CA LYS A 276 -37.92 -14.19 -0.12
C LYS A 276 -37.46 -15.61 0.22
N GLU A 277 -36.95 -16.35 -0.75
CA GLU A 277 -36.43 -17.71 -0.53
C GLU A 277 -35.11 -17.65 0.26
N ALA A 278 -34.30 -16.62 0.00
CA ALA A 278 -33.04 -16.40 0.69
C ALA A 278 -33.18 -16.23 2.22
N GLU A 279 -34.31 -15.69 2.69
CA GLU A 279 -34.56 -15.45 4.13
C GLU A 279 -34.71 -16.75 4.93
N THR A 280 -35.12 -17.84 4.28
CA THR A 280 -35.44 -19.12 4.93
C THR A 280 -34.62 -20.29 4.40
N TYR A 281 -33.73 -20.04 3.44
CA TYR A 281 -32.90 -21.08 2.88
C TYR A 281 -31.94 -21.64 3.94
N LYS A 282 -31.76 -22.97 3.92
CA LYS A 282 -31.04 -23.75 4.96
C LYS A 282 -29.60 -23.33 5.20
N TRP A 283 -28.94 -22.70 4.23
CA TRP A 283 -27.57 -22.22 4.34
C TRP A 283 -27.51 -20.73 4.06
N ASN A 284 -26.52 -20.05 4.65
CA ASN A 284 -26.24 -18.66 4.31
C ASN A 284 -25.87 -18.56 2.82
N ILE A 285 -26.74 -17.96 2.02
CA ILE A 285 -26.54 -17.83 0.57
C ILE A 285 -25.37 -16.92 0.20
N PHE A 286 -24.88 -16.12 1.15
CA PHE A 286 -23.73 -15.22 1.02
C PHE A 286 -22.43 -15.85 1.52
N ASP A 287 -22.47 -17.10 1.99
CA ASP A 287 -21.27 -17.86 2.35
C ASP A 287 -20.61 -18.45 1.10
N ILE A 288 -19.43 -17.92 0.74
CA ILE A 288 -18.64 -18.38 -0.41
C ILE A 288 -18.10 -19.82 -0.26
N THR A 289 -18.14 -20.40 0.94
CA THR A 289 -17.78 -21.83 1.15
C THR A 289 -18.91 -22.79 0.78
N LYS A 290 -20.10 -22.28 0.41
CA LYS A 290 -21.30 -23.05 0.11
C LYS A 290 -21.70 -22.97 -1.37
N ILE A 291 -22.16 -24.10 -1.91
CA ILE A 291 -22.86 -24.17 -3.20
C ILE A 291 -24.37 -24.14 -3.02
N TRP A 292 -25.10 -23.78 -4.08
CA TRP A 292 -26.53 -24.02 -4.19
C TRP A 292 -26.76 -25.34 -4.94
N PRO A 293 -27.41 -26.37 -4.34
CA PRO A 293 -27.62 -27.64 -5.00
C PRO A 293 -28.44 -27.44 -6.27
N HIS A 294 -28.00 -28.06 -7.38
CA HIS A 294 -28.72 -27.97 -8.65
C HIS A 294 -30.14 -28.58 -8.58
N LYS A 295 -30.39 -29.49 -7.63
CA LYS A 295 -31.72 -30.04 -7.36
C LYS A 295 -32.70 -28.97 -6.86
N ASP A 296 -32.21 -28.03 -6.05
CA ASP A 296 -33.01 -26.97 -5.46
C ASP A 296 -33.09 -25.77 -6.41
N TYR A 297 -31.96 -25.42 -7.03
CA TYR A 297 -31.85 -24.31 -7.98
C TYR A 297 -31.16 -24.79 -9.27
N PRO A 298 -31.91 -25.18 -10.32
CA PRO A 298 -31.34 -25.69 -11.57
C PRO A 298 -30.61 -24.61 -12.36
N LEU A 299 -29.74 -25.04 -13.28
CA LEU A 299 -28.99 -24.14 -14.18
C LEU A 299 -29.89 -23.65 -15.32
N ILE A 300 -29.98 -22.32 -15.47
CA ILE A 300 -30.70 -21.64 -16.54
C ILE A 300 -29.68 -21.11 -17.55
N PRO A 301 -29.70 -21.54 -18.83
CA PRO A 301 -28.76 -21.06 -19.84
C PRO A 301 -29.01 -19.58 -20.17
N VAL A 302 -27.94 -18.82 -20.46
CA VAL A 302 -28.01 -17.37 -20.74
C VAL A 302 -27.26 -16.98 -22.00
N GLY A 303 -26.05 -17.53 -22.21
CA GLY A 303 -25.19 -17.11 -23.31
C GLY A 303 -23.98 -18.00 -23.50
N LYS A 304 -23.11 -17.61 -24.42
CA LYS A 304 -21.89 -18.34 -24.78
C LYS A 304 -20.70 -17.40 -24.81
N LEU A 305 -19.62 -17.79 -24.15
CA LEU A 305 -18.31 -17.15 -24.19
C LEU A 305 -17.45 -17.85 -25.24
N VAL A 306 -16.86 -17.09 -26.16
CA VAL A 306 -16.00 -17.59 -27.23
C VAL A 306 -14.69 -16.81 -27.22
N LEU A 307 -13.55 -17.51 -27.26
CA LEU A 307 -12.22 -16.90 -27.34
C LEU A 307 -11.61 -17.17 -28.71
N ASP A 308 -11.54 -16.13 -29.54
CA ASP A 308 -11.16 -16.23 -30.95
C ASP A 308 -9.95 -15.37 -31.33
N LYS A 309 -9.36 -14.63 -30.37
CA LYS A 309 -8.24 -13.74 -30.63
C LYS A 309 -7.13 -13.87 -29.58
N ASN A 310 -5.92 -14.18 -30.02
CA ASN A 310 -4.71 -14.12 -29.19
C ASN A 310 -4.31 -12.66 -28.88
N PRO A 311 -3.64 -12.40 -27.74
CA PRO A 311 -3.12 -11.08 -27.44
C PRO A 311 -2.07 -10.66 -28.47
N ASP A 312 -2.13 -9.41 -28.92
CA ASP A 312 -1.14 -8.87 -29.86
C ASP A 312 0.20 -8.65 -29.12
N ASN A 313 0.13 -8.30 -27.83
CA ASN A 313 1.27 -8.29 -26.93
C ASN A 313 0.85 -8.72 -25.51
N HIS A 314 1.43 -9.81 -24.99
CA HIS A 314 1.05 -10.35 -23.69
C HIS A 314 1.23 -9.35 -22.53
N PHE A 315 2.30 -8.54 -22.52
CA PHE A 315 2.51 -7.57 -21.46
C PHE A 315 1.43 -6.48 -21.47
N HIS A 316 1.17 -5.90 -22.64
CA HIS A 316 0.19 -4.84 -22.82
C HIS A 316 -1.25 -5.33 -22.58
N ASP A 317 -1.61 -6.48 -23.16
CA ASP A 317 -3.01 -6.94 -23.16
C ASP A 317 -3.35 -7.75 -21.90
N ILE A 318 -2.43 -8.58 -21.39
CA ILE A 318 -2.71 -9.55 -20.31
C ILE A 318 -2.04 -9.16 -19.00
N GLU A 319 -0.76 -8.81 -19.00
CA GLU A 319 -0.05 -8.45 -17.76
C GLU A 319 -0.63 -7.16 -17.16
N GLN A 320 -0.88 -6.13 -17.96
CA GLN A 320 -1.43 -4.85 -17.51
C GLN A 320 -2.96 -4.85 -17.29
N ALA A 321 -3.67 -5.91 -17.72
CA ALA A 321 -5.11 -6.01 -17.49
C ALA A 321 -5.47 -5.96 -16.00
N ALA A 322 -6.51 -5.23 -15.64
CA ALA A 322 -7.02 -5.11 -14.29
C ALA A 322 -8.51 -5.41 -14.29
N PHE A 323 -8.89 -6.41 -13.49
CA PHE A 323 -10.26 -6.85 -13.28
C PHE A 323 -10.66 -6.53 -11.85
N SER A 324 -11.88 -6.08 -11.61
CA SER A 324 -12.37 -5.80 -10.27
C SER A 324 -13.83 -6.20 -10.08
N PRO A 325 -14.21 -6.92 -9.00
CA PRO A 325 -15.62 -7.18 -8.68
C PRO A 325 -16.46 -5.93 -8.44
N SER A 326 -15.84 -4.75 -8.28
CA SER A 326 -16.56 -3.46 -8.22
C SER A 326 -16.80 -2.80 -9.58
N THR A 327 -16.23 -3.34 -10.66
CA THR A 327 -16.52 -2.90 -12.03
C THR A 327 -17.82 -3.57 -12.50
N LEU A 328 -18.94 -2.99 -12.09
CA LEU A 328 -20.29 -3.46 -12.40
C LEU A 328 -21.02 -2.47 -13.30
N ILE A 329 -22.10 -2.93 -13.91
CA ILE A 329 -22.99 -2.16 -14.80
C ILE A 329 -24.41 -2.20 -14.24
N PRO A 330 -25.29 -1.25 -14.63
CA PRO A 330 -26.69 -1.26 -14.20
C PRO A 330 -27.36 -2.62 -14.40
N GLY A 331 -28.07 -3.08 -13.36
CA GLY A 331 -28.76 -4.37 -13.36
C GLY A 331 -27.93 -5.52 -12.82
N ILE A 332 -26.65 -5.30 -12.49
CA ILE A 332 -25.78 -6.26 -11.80
C ILE A 332 -25.18 -5.59 -10.56
N ALA A 333 -25.49 -6.11 -9.37
CA ALA A 333 -25.06 -5.52 -8.11
C ALA A 333 -24.47 -6.58 -7.14
N PRO A 334 -23.65 -6.16 -6.16
CA PRO A 334 -23.13 -7.07 -5.16
C PRO A 334 -24.24 -7.51 -4.19
N SER A 335 -24.20 -8.77 -3.77
CA SER A 335 -25.02 -9.26 -2.63
C SER A 335 -24.39 -8.85 -1.29
N ALA A 336 -24.97 -9.31 -0.17
CA ALA A 336 -24.44 -9.05 1.17
C ALA A 336 -23.23 -9.93 1.57
N ASP A 337 -22.59 -10.59 0.60
CA ASP A 337 -21.38 -11.38 0.81
C ASP A 337 -20.19 -10.49 1.22
N ILE A 338 -19.74 -10.66 2.46
CA ILE A 338 -18.66 -9.83 3.04
C ILE A 338 -17.31 -10.06 2.36
N MET A 339 -17.07 -11.24 1.77
CA MET A 339 -15.89 -11.50 0.95
C MET A 339 -15.98 -10.69 -0.35
N LEU A 340 -17.14 -10.69 -1.01
CA LEU A 340 -17.35 -9.90 -2.23
C LEU A 340 -17.09 -8.40 -1.97
N HIS A 341 -17.64 -7.86 -0.89
CA HIS A 341 -17.44 -6.46 -0.51
C HIS A 341 -15.97 -6.10 -0.23
N ALA A 342 -15.22 -6.96 0.45
CA ALA A 342 -13.79 -6.72 0.66
C ALA A 342 -13.00 -6.74 -0.67
N ARG A 343 -13.34 -7.65 -1.58
CA ARG A 343 -12.72 -7.73 -2.91
C ARG A 343 -13.02 -6.47 -3.74
N MET A 344 -14.22 -5.90 -3.63
CA MET A 344 -14.58 -4.65 -4.34
C MET A 344 -13.62 -3.48 -4.04
N PHE A 345 -13.03 -3.44 -2.83
CA PHE A 345 -11.97 -2.49 -2.46
C PHE A 345 -10.58 -2.97 -2.90
N SER A 346 -10.23 -4.22 -2.61
CA SER A 346 -8.87 -4.73 -2.75
C SER A 346 -8.34 -4.71 -4.19
N TYR A 347 -9.18 -5.01 -5.18
CA TYR A 347 -8.74 -5.12 -6.58
C TYR A 347 -8.35 -3.77 -7.19
N PRO A 348 -9.16 -2.69 -7.09
CA PRO A 348 -8.75 -1.37 -7.57
C PRO A 348 -7.53 -0.82 -6.82
N ASP A 349 -7.41 -1.10 -5.53
CA ASP A 349 -6.25 -0.68 -4.73
C ASP A 349 -4.95 -1.34 -5.23
N ALA A 350 -4.97 -2.66 -5.42
CA ALA A 350 -3.84 -3.39 -5.97
C ALA A 350 -3.49 -2.95 -7.41
N ALA A 351 -4.49 -2.62 -8.24
CA ALA A 351 -4.25 -2.13 -9.60
C ALA A 351 -3.55 -0.76 -9.61
N ARG A 352 -3.91 0.16 -8.70
CA ARG A 352 -3.27 1.47 -8.57
C ARG A 352 -1.79 1.36 -8.20
N TYR A 353 -1.44 0.41 -7.33
CA TYR A 353 -0.03 0.13 -6.98
C TYR A 353 0.71 -0.57 -8.13
N ARG A 354 0.12 -1.63 -8.68
CA ARG A 354 0.79 -2.53 -9.62
C ARG A 354 1.00 -1.93 -11.01
N VAL A 355 -0.04 -1.28 -11.54
CA VAL A 355 -0.07 -0.78 -12.92
C VAL A 355 0.06 0.74 -12.95
N GLY A 356 -0.55 1.41 -11.98
CA GLY A 356 -0.44 2.86 -11.78
C GLY A 356 -1.78 3.52 -11.52
N PRO A 357 -1.80 4.77 -11.02
CA PRO A 357 -3.04 5.46 -10.63
C PRO A 357 -4.08 5.58 -11.76
N ASN A 358 -3.61 5.77 -13.00
CA ASN A 358 -4.45 5.91 -14.19
C ASN A 358 -4.59 4.61 -15.01
N TYR A 359 -4.45 3.42 -14.41
CA TYR A 359 -4.48 2.13 -15.11
C TYR A 359 -5.71 1.90 -16.01
N GLN A 360 -6.83 2.56 -15.70
CA GLN A 360 -8.09 2.48 -16.44
C GLN A 360 -7.98 3.10 -17.85
N GLN A 361 -6.97 3.93 -18.11
CA GLN A 361 -6.75 4.56 -19.42
C GLN A 361 -6.03 3.62 -20.40
N LEU A 362 -5.38 2.56 -19.90
CA LEU A 362 -4.68 1.59 -20.76
C LEU A 362 -5.69 0.88 -21.68
N PRO A 363 -5.33 0.60 -22.95
CA PRO A 363 -6.24 0.00 -23.94
C PRO A 363 -6.95 -1.27 -23.49
N CYS A 364 -6.27 -2.18 -22.78
CA CYS A 364 -6.87 -3.40 -22.23
C CYS A 364 -7.93 -3.11 -21.15
N ASN A 365 -7.79 -2.00 -20.42
CA ASN A 365 -8.64 -1.65 -19.28
C ASN A 365 -9.74 -0.65 -19.63
N ARG A 366 -9.53 0.25 -20.59
CA ARG A 366 -10.45 1.36 -20.88
C ARG A 366 -11.85 0.88 -21.29
N PRO A 367 -12.94 1.49 -20.81
CA PRO A 367 -14.28 1.25 -21.33
C PRO A 367 -14.41 1.77 -22.77
N LEU A 368 -15.51 1.42 -23.45
CA LEU A 368 -15.80 1.93 -24.79
C LEU A 368 -15.92 3.46 -24.79
N GLU A 369 -16.63 3.99 -23.80
CA GLU A 369 -16.78 5.42 -23.56
C GLU A 369 -16.63 5.72 -22.07
N THR A 370 -16.05 6.87 -21.73
CA THR A 370 -15.99 7.38 -20.36
C THR A 370 -16.08 8.89 -20.36
N TYR A 371 -16.85 9.43 -19.43
CA TYR A 371 -16.92 10.86 -19.17
C TYR A 371 -16.95 11.08 -17.65
N SER A 372 -15.76 11.19 -17.07
CA SER A 372 -15.53 11.31 -15.63
C SER A 372 -14.80 12.62 -15.29
N PRO A 373 -15.42 13.80 -15.53
CA PRO A 373 -14.74 15.08 -15.44
C PRO A 373 -14.38 15.49 -14.00
N TYR A 374 -14.59 14.67 -12.98
CA TYR A 374 -14.15 14.99 -11.60
C TYR A 374 -12.89 14.22 -11.19
N GLN A 375 -12.30 13.44 -12.10
CA GLN A 375 -11.01 12.77 -11.91
C GLN A 375 -9.99 13.42 -12.85
N ARG A 376 -9.01 14.12 -12.27
CA ARG A 376 -7.95 14.86 -12.98
C ARG A 376 -6.56 14.33 -12.62
N ASP A 377 -5.62 14.63 -13.49
CA ASP A 377 -4.17 14.52 -13.25
C ASP A 377 -3.73 13.08 -12.93
N GLY A 378 -2.80 12.94 -12.00
CA GLY A 378 -2.16 11.67 -11.65
C GLY A 378 -1.05 11.28 -12.64
N PRO A 379 -0.09 10.43 -12.21
CA PRO A 379 0.98 9.94 -13.07
C PRO A 379 0.45 9.29 -14.35
N MET A 380 1.17 9.47 -15.46
CA MET A 380 0.87 8.86 -16.77
C MET A 380 -0.57 9.11 -17.25
N ARG A 381 -1.02 10.37 -17.21
CA ARG A 381 -2.32 10.80 -17.75
C ARG A 381 -2.23 10.96 -19.27
N LEU A 382 -2.99 10.16 -20.03
CA LEU A 382 -2.84 10.03 -21.49
C LEU A 382 -4.07 10.46 -22.31
N ASP A 383 -5.21 10.73 -21.67
CA ASP A 383 -6.51 10.96 -22.32
C ASP A 383 -6.86 12.44 -22.57
N GLY A 384 -5.89 13.36 -22.44
CA GLY A 384 -6.13 14.80 -22.54
C GLY A 384 -6.77 15.45 -21.30
N ASN A 385 -6.96 14.69 -20.21
CA ASN A 385 -7.37 15.17 -18.89
C ASN A 385 -8.69 15.96 -18.86
N TYR A 386 -9.59 15.72 -19.82
CA TYR A 386 -10.83 16.49 -20.04
C TYR A 386 -10.63 18.00 -20.27
N GLY A 387 -9.43 18.44 -20.63
CA GLY A 387 -9.13 19.84 -20.96
C GLY A 387 -9.57 20.82 -19.86
N SER A 388 -10.32 21.84 -20.26
CA SER A 388 -10.82 22.90 -19.36
C SER A 388 -12.18 22.61 -18.73
N ASP A 389 -12.67 21.35 -18.79
CA ASP A 389 -13.93 20.99 -18.16
C ASP A 389 -13.93 21.27 -16.65
N PRO A 390 -15.03 21.83 -16.10
CA PRO A 390 -15.17 22.00 -14.66
C PRO A 390 -14.97 20.67 -13.92
N ASP A 391 -14.07 20.67 -12.94
CA ASP A 391 -13.65 19.48 -12.19
C ASP A 391 -14.37 19.31 -10.84
N TYR A 392 -15.47 20.04 -10.64
CA TYR A 392 -16.31 19.98 -9.45
C TYR A 392 -17.79 19.74 -9.78
N VAL A 393 -18.48 19.09 -8.84
CA VAL A 393 -19.90 18.71 -8.99
C VAL A 393 -20.83 19.91 -9.06
N ARG A 394 -21.92 19.77 -9.83
CA ARG A 394 -22.99 20.78 -9.96
C ARG A 394 -22.54 22.15 -10.51
N SER A 395 -21.47 22.18 -11.30
CA SER A 395 -21.09 23.39 -12.04
C SER A 395 -22.19 23.82 -13.01
N SER A 396 -22.44 25.13 -13.10
CA SER A 396 -23.34 25.72 -14.10
C SER A 396 -22.70 25.84 -15.48
N PHE A 397 -21.36 25.74 -15.58
CA PHE A 397 -20.61 25.91 -16.82
C PHE A 397 -20.72 24.70 -17.75
N ARG A 398 -20.99 23.51 -17.23
CA ARG A 398 -21.24 22.30 -18.03
C ARG A 398 -22.35 21.45 -17.41
N LYS A 399 -23.45 21.29 -18.14
CA LYS A 399 -24.58 20.46 -17.71
C LYS A 399 -24.27 18.98 -17.94
N ILE A 400 -24.45 18.17 -16.90
CA ILE A 400 -24.23 16.71 -16.91
C ILE A 400 -25.55 16.02 -16.53
N LYS A 401 -25.83 14.87 -17.16
CA LYS A 401 -26.98 14.01 -16.82
C LYS A 401 -26.54 12.91 -15.85
N SER A 402 -27.37 12.61 -14.86
CA SER A 402 -27.19 11.44 -14.00
C SER A 402 -27.56 10.17 -14.75
N GLY A 403 -26.85 9.07 -14.45
CA GLY A 403 -27.23 7.72 -14.87
C GLY A 403 -28.46 7.19 -14.11
N PRO A 404 -28.94 6.00 -14.48
CA PRO A 404 -30.02 5.34 -13.74
C PRO A 404 -29.58 5.02 -12.30
N ALA A 405 -30.55 4.84 -11.40
CA ALA A 405 -30.28 4.13 -10.14
C ALA A 405 -29.86 2.69 -10.46
N ASP A 406 -29.27 1.98 -9.50
CA ASP A 406 -28.92 0.57 -9.65
C ASP A 406 -29.71 -0.29 -8.65
N VAL A 407 -29.75 -1.61 -8.87
CA VAL A 407 -30.45 -2.54 -7.99
C VAL A 407 -29.71 -2.70 -6.66
N ALA A 408 -30.40 -2.39 -5.55
CA ALA A 408 -29.79 -2.34 -4.24
C ALA A 408 -30.76 -2.80 -3.13
N HIS A 409 -30.21 -3.18 -1.99
CA HIS A 409 -31.03 -3.26 -0.77
C HIS A 409 -31.23 -1.84 -0.25
N SER A 410 -32.48 -1.42 -0.07
CA SER A 410 -32.84 -0.16 0.55
C SER A 410 -32.84 -0.22 2.08
N GLU A 411 -33.01 -1.42 2.65
CA GLU A 411 -33.20 -1.63 4.08
C GLU A 411 -32.18 -2.62 4.62
N TRP A 412 -31.60 -2.28 5.78
CA TRP A 412 -30.64 -3.11 6.51
C TRP A 412 -31.03 -3.12 7.98
N VAL A 413 -31.15 -4.32 8.56
CA VAL A 413 -31.48 -4.50 9.98
C VAL A 413 -30.31 -5.20 10.66
N GLY A 414 -29.73 -4.59 11.69
CA GLY A 414 -28.62 -5.18 12.41
C GLY A 414 -27.92 -4.23 13.38
N LYS A 415 -26.79 -4.71 13.94
CA LYS A 415 -25.87 -3.90 14.76
C LYS A 415 -24.50 -3.90 14.09
N VAL A 416 -23.82 -2.75 14.14
CA VAL A 416 -22.41 -2.67 13.76
C VAL A 416 -21.58 -3.38 14.83
N GLN A 417 -20.80 -4.38 14.43
CA GLN A 417 -19.97 -5.17 15.35
C GLN A 417 -18.71 -5.69 14.66
N ALA A 418 -17.69 -6.02 15.45
CA ALA A 418 -16.62 -6.90 15.01
C ALA A 418 -17.19 -8.32 14.90
N TYR A 419 -16.97 -8.98 13.76
CA TYR A 419 -17.51 -10.30 13.46
C TYR A 419 -16.40 -11.19 12.89
N SER A 420 -16.40 -12.44 13.32
CA SER A 420 -15.65 -13.55 12.73
C SER A 420 -16.61 -14.73 12.71
N SER A 421 -16.62 -15.50 11.63
CA SER A 421 -17.41 -16.72 11.57
C SER A 421 -16.77 -17.83 12.41
N ASP A 422 -17.62 -18.62 13.08
CA ASP A 422 -17.23 -19.86 13.75
C ASP A 422 -17.49 -21.05 12.82
N VAL A 423 -16.74 -22.14 12.98
CA VAL A 423 -17.00 -23.41 12.28
C VAL A 423 -18.08 -24.17 13.04
N THR A 424 -19.11 -24.64 12.33
CA THR A 424 -20.27 -25.34 12.88
C THR A 424 -20.53 -26.64 12.14
N GLU A 425 -21.49 -27.44 12.61
CA GLU A 425 -21.84 -28.72 11.96
C GLU A 425 -22.33 -28.54 10.51
N GLU A 426 -22.96 -27.40 10.20
CA GLU A 426 -23.40 -27.03 8.85
C GLU A 426 -22.23 -26.99 7.84
N ASP A 427 -21.02 -26.65 8.29
CA ASP A 427 -19.84 -26.54 7.44
C ASP A 427 -19.35 -27.89 6.91
N TRP A 428 -19.73 -28.99 7.57
CA TRP A 428 -19.35 -30.34 7.20
C TRP A 428 -20.36 -31.04 6.29
N GLU A 429 -21.59 -30.53 6.17
CA GLU A 429 -22.66 -31.16 5.38
C GLU A 429 -22.33 -31.25 3.88
N GLN A 430 -21.86 -30.15 3.27
CA GLN A 430 -21.52 -30.15 1.85
C GLN A 430 -20.24 -30.95 1.53
N PRO A 431 -19.16 -30.87 2.34
CA PRO A 431 -18.05 -31.82 2.26
C PRO A 431 -18.48 -33.30 2.32
N ARG A 432 -19.38 -33.67 3.25
CA ARG A 432 -19.93 -35.04 3.34
C ARG A 432 -20.67 -35.46 2.07
N ASN A 433 -21.47 -34.55 1.51
CA ASN A 433 -22.15 -34.80 0.24
C ASN A 433 -21.15 -35.01 -0.91
N LEU A 434 -20.07 -34.22 -0.95
CA LEU A 434 -19.01 -34.39 -1.94
C LEU A 434 -18.23 -35.69 -1.74
N TRP A 435 -17.97 -36.11 -0.49
CA TRP A 435 -17.33 -37.39 -0.20
C TRP A 435 -18.14 -38.56 -0.75
N LYS A 436 -19.46 -38.52 -0.57
CA LYS A 436 -20.35 -39.53 -1.15
C LYS A 436 -20.23 -39.57 -2.68
N ILE A 437 -20.20 -38.41 -3.34
CA ILE A 437 -20.00 -38.33 -4.79
C ILE A 437 -18.64 -38.92 -5.20
N PHE A 438 -17.58 -38.65 -4.44
CA PHE A 438 -16.27 -39.25 -4.70
C PHE A 438 -16.30 -40.77 -4.61
N LYS A 439 -16.94 -41.34 -3.59
CA LYS A 439 -17.10 -42.80 -3.48
C LYS A 439 -17.94 -43.40 -4.62
N ASP A 440 -19.03 -42.72 -5.00
CA ASP A 440 -19.89 -43.17 -6.09
C ASP A 440 -19.17 -43.15 -7.46
N ASN A 441 -18.21 -42.23 -7.65
CA ASN A 441 -17.43 -42.09 -8.89
C ASN A 441 -16.08 -42.82 -8.88
N GLY A 442 -15.60 -43.28 -7.73
CA GLY A 442 -14.23 -43.80 -7.56
C GLY A 442 -13.14 -42.72 -7.49
N ASP A 443 -13.51 -41.46 -7.23
CA ASP A 443 -12.58 -40.33 -7.09
C ASP A 443 -11.96 -40.25 -5.68
N ASP A 444 -12.43 -41.08 -4.75
CA ASP A 444 -12.01 -41.09 -3.35
C ASP A 444 -10.54 -41.53 -3.18
N GLU A 445 -10.09 -42.50 -3.97
CA GLU A 445 -8.67 -42.89 -4.01
C GLU A 445 -7.78 -41.78 -4.58
N VAL A 446 -8.23 -41.07 -5.62
CA VAL A 446 -7.49 -39.93 -6.19
C VAL A 446 -7.36 -38.83 -5.15
N PHE A 447 -8.47 -38.49 -4.46
CA PHE A 447 -8.46 -37.51 -3.39
C PHE A 447 -7.49 -37.89 -2.27
N LEU A 448 -7.56 -39.12 -1.76
CA LEU A 448 -6.70 -39.57 -0.67
C LEU A 448 -5.23 -39.64 -1.07
N HIS A 449 -4.91 -40.13 -2.28
CA HIS A 449 -3.55 -40.15 -2.81
C HIS A 449 -2.92 -38.75 -2.83
N ASN A 450 -3.63 -37.78 -3.42
CA ASN A 450 -3.14 -36.42 -3.54
C ASN A 450 -3.03 -35.73 -2.17
N LEU A 451 -4.01 -35.97 -1.29
CA LEU A 451 -4.04 -35.44 0.06
C LEU A 451 -2.86 -35.98 0.88
N SER A 452 -2.67 -37.30 0.94
CA SER A 452 -1.58 -37.91 1.71
C SER A 452 -0.21 -37.47 1.21
N ALA A 453 -0.02 -37.38 -0.12
CA ALA A 453 1.25 -36.94 -0.71
C ALA A 453 1.63 -35.51 -0.31
N HIS A 454 0.65 -34.62 -0.07
CA HIS A 454 0.91 -33.25 0.38
C HIS A 454 1.02 -33.16 1.92
N VAL A 455 0.15 -33.86 2.65
CA VAL A 455 0.16 -33.88 4.14
C VAL A 455 1.45 -34.49 4.67
N ASN A 456 2.00 -35.54 4.03
CA ASN A 456 3.23 -36.20 4.49
C ASN A 456 4.46 -35.27 4.57
N LYS A 457 4.40 -34.10 3.92
CA LYS A 457 5.47 -33.08 3.92
C LYS A 457 5.38 -32.14 5.12
N ALA A 458 4.27 -32.15 5.87
CA ALA A 458 4.06 -31.30 7.03
C ALA A 458 4.68 -31.91 8.30
N LEU A 459 4.87 -31.09 9.33
CA LEU A 459 5.32 -31.56 10.65
C LEU A 459 4.35 -32.59 11.26
N PRO A 460 4.84 -33.62 11.98
CA PRO A 460 4.01 -34.72 12.50
C PRO A 460 2.79 -34.27 13.33
N GLU A 461 2.93 -33.22 14.15
CA GLU A 461 1.85 -32.63 14.93
C GLU A 461 0.77 -32.00 14.03
N VAL A 462 1.18 -31.34 12.94
CA VAL A 462 0.26 -30.77 11.96
C VAL A 462 -0.44 -31.88 11.18
N GLN A 463 0.26 -32.95 10.82
CA GLN A 463 -0.34 -34.12 10.19
C GLN A 463 -1.45 -34.71 11.07
N LYS A 464 -1.18 -34.87 12.36
CA LYS A 464 -2.13 -35.41 13.34
C LYS A 464 -3.40 -34.56 13.47
N GLU A 465 -3.27 -33.24 13.55
CA GLU A 465 -4.45 -32.35 13.57
C GLU A 465 -5.19 -32.36 12.23
N THR A 466 -4.48 -32.52 11.11
CA THR A 466 -5.09 -32.65 9.78
C THR A 466 -5.95 -33.90 9.68
N VAL A 467 -5.45 -35.04 10.16
CA VAL A 467 -6.21 -36.30 10.23
C VAL A 467 -7.48 -36.12 11.08
N ARG A 468 -7.38 -35.44 12.22
CA ARG A 468 -8.53 -35.16 13.09
C ARG A 468 -9.56 -34.26 12.43
N MET A 469 -9.13 -33.22 11.72
CA MET A 469 -10.02 -32.32 10.98
C MET A 469 -10.90 -33.12 10.00
N TRP A 470 -10.32 -34.06 9.26
CA TRP A 470 -11.06 -34.86 8.28
C TRP A 470 -12.09 -35.82 8.89
N ALA A 471 -11.94 -36.20 10.16
CA ALA A 471 -12.95 -36.99 10.86
C ALA A 471 -14.29 -36.24 11.01
N ASN A 472 -14.28 -34.91 10.98
CA ASN A 472 -15.52 -34.12 10.97
C ASN A 472 -16.31 -34.28 9.66
N VAL A 473 -15.62 -34.55 8.54
CA VAL A 473 -16.27 -34.91 7.28
C VAL A 473 -16.74 -36.35 7.38
N ASP A 474 -15.81 -37.30 7.50
CA ASP A 474 -16.12 -38.73 7.60
C ASP A 474 -14.94 -39.45 8.27
N GLU A 475 -15.21 -40.30 9.27
CA GLU A 475 -14.18 -41.08 9.99
C GLU A 475 -13.35 -41.96 9.04
N GLU A 476 -13.94 -42.41 7.93
CA GLU A 476 -13.26 -43.21 6.92
C GLU A 476 -12.10 -42.44 6.27
N ILE A 477 -12.27 -41.14 6.02
CA ILE A 477 -11.21 -40.29 5.44
C ILE A 477 -10.04 -40.22 6.41
N ALA A 478 -10.31 -39.94 7.68
CA ALA A 478 -9.28 -39.84 8.72
C ALA A 478 -8.49 -41.15 8.85
N LYS A 479 -9.19 -42.30 8.91
CA LYS A 479 -8.56 -43.61 9.01
C LYS A 479 -7.67 -43.92 7.80
N ARG A 480 -8.20 -43.77 6.58
CA ARG A 480 -7.45 -44.08 5.35
C ARG A 480 -6.28 -43.12 5.14
N LEU A 481 -6.42 -41.85 5.53
CA LEU A 481 -5.33 -40.88 5.49
C LEU A 481 -4.21 -41.27 6.47
N ASP A 482 -4.55 -41.61 7.72
CA ASP A 482 -3.59 -42.05 8.74
C ASP A 482 -2.83 -43.33 8.32
N GLU A 483 -3.54 -44.29 7.70
CA GLU A 483 -2.93 -45.49 7.12
C GLU A 483 -1.94 -45.15 5.99
N LYS A 484 -2.35 -44.33 5.01
CA LYS A 484 -1.46 -43.91 3.90
C LYS A 484 -0.24 -43.11 4.38
N LEU A 485 -0.39 -42.26 5.39
CA LEU A 485 0.75 -41.51 5.95
C LEU A 485 1.77 -42.46 6.60
N LYS A 486 1.32 -43.50 7.30
CA LYS A 486 2.22 -44.53 7.87
C LYS A 486 2.92 -45.35 6.79
N GLU A 487 2.24 -45.63 5.68
CA GLU A 487 2.82 -46.33 4.53
C GLU A 487 3.92 -45.51 3.83
N LEU A 488 3.70 -44.20 3.66
CA LEU A 488 4.68 -43.29 3.07
C LEU A 488 5.92 -43.09 3.97
N GLY A 489 5.73 -43.17 5.29
CA GLY A 489 6.81 -43.04 6.26
C GLY A 489 7.39 -41.62 6.37
N GLU A 490 8.29 -41.44 7.34
CA GLU A 490 9.01 -40.18 7.57
C GLU A 490 10.21 -40.06 6.61
N GLU A 491 9.95 -39.71 5.35
CA GLU A 491 11.04 -39.42 4.39
C GLU A 491 11.69 -38.04 4.62
N PHE A 492 11.05 -37.15 5.37
CA PHE A 492 11.48 -35.77 5.55
C PHE A 492 12.08 -35.54 6.95
N ASP A 493 13.31 -35.05 7.00
CA ASP A 493 13.98 -34.68 8.26
C ASP A 493 13.36 -33.39 8.83
N HIS A 494 12.34 -33.57 9.67
CA HIS A 494 11.65 -32.50 10.38
C HIS A 494 12.46 -31.91 11.55
N SER A 495 13.58 -32.53 11.95
CA SER A 495 14.39 -32.07 13.10
C SER A 495 15.06 -30.70 12.88
N LYS A 496 15.15 -30.27 11.62
CA LYS A 496 15.72 -28.98 11.18
C LYS A 496 14.68 -28.03 10.60
N ALA A 497 13.39 -28.34 10.71
CA ALA A 497 12.34 -27.43 10.27
C ALA A 497 12.51 -26.05 10.93
N PRO A 498 12.21 -24.93 10.24
CA PRO A 498 12.27 -23.60 10.82
C PRO A 498 11.52 -23.60 12.17
N PRO A 499 12.05 -22.96 13.22
CA PRO A 499 11.54 -23.12 14.57
C PRO A 499 10.07 -22.66 14.64
N THR A 500 9.16 -23.61 14.81
CA THR A 500 7.73 -23.35 14.98
C THR A 500 7.37 -23.05 16.43
N LEU A 501 8.20 -23.43 17.41
CA LEU A 501 7.96 -23.18 18.83
C LEU A 501 9.27 -22.89 19.59
N ASP A 502 9.25 -21.82 20.40
CA ASP A 502 10.21 -21.42 21.46
C ASP A 502 11.67 -21.06 21.15
N ASN A 503 12.21 -21.31 19.95
CA ASN A 503 13.64 -21.05 19.69
C ASN A 503 13.96 -19.89 18.75
N THR A 504 12.97 -19.14 18.26
CA THR A 504 13.28 -17.82 17.70
C THR A 504 13.73 -16.92 18.83
N PRO A 505 14.98 -16.41 18.85
CA PRO A 505 15.23 -15.20 19.60
C PRO A 505 14.22 -14.19 19.06
N HIS A 506 13.30 -13.73 19.90
CA HIS A 506 12.67 -12.45 19.63
C HIS A 506 13.81 -11.52 19.23
N TYR A 507 13.60 -10.68 18.22
CA TYR A 507 14.53 -9.60 17.94
C TYR A 507 14.45 -8.60 19.11
N SER A 508 14.87 -9.00 20.30
CA SER A 508 15.45 -8.14 21.30
C SER A 508 16.77 -7.73 20.69
N ASP A 509 16.81 -6.51 20.18
CA ASP A 509 18.04 -5.82 19.83
C ASP A 509 19.15 -6.22 20.82
N PRO A 510 20.21 -6.94 20.39
CA PRO A 510 21.23 -7.49 21.28
C PRO A 510 22.02 -6.42 22.06
N GLN A 511 21.72 -5.14 21.88
CA GLN A 511 22.34 -4.02 22.59
C GLN A 511 21.46 -3.36 23.66
N ILE A 512 20.24 -3.85 23.93
CA ILE A 512 19.41 -3.31 25.02
C ILE A 512 19.38 -4.30 26.19
N PRO A 513 20.27 -4.17 27.19
CA PRO A 513 20.16 -4.99 28.41
C PRO A 513 18.80 -4.72 29.07
N ASP A 514 18.19 -5.78 29.62
CA ASP A 514 16.90 -5.79 30.32
C ASP A 514 16.85 -4.76 31.47
N LYS A 515 16.63 -3.49 31.11
CA LYS A 515 16.33 -2.37 31.99
C LYS A 515 14.82 -2.15 32.11
N THR A 516 14.02 -3.04 31.53
CA THR A 516 12.55 -3.01 31.52
C THR A 516 11.97 -3.13 32.94
N SER A 517 12.64 -3.88 33.83
CA SER A 517 12.24 -4.00 35.24
C SER A 517 12.52 -2.75 36.09
N GLN A 518 13.52 -1.92 35.71
CA GLN A 518 13.78 -0.62 36.36
C GLN A 518 12.91 0.49 35.78
N LEU A 519 12.69 0.50 34.46
CA LEU A 519 11.79 1.45 33.80
C LEU A 519 10.33 1.27 34.25
N GLY A 520 9.86 0.05 34.45
CA GLY A 520 8.52 -0.22 35.01
C GLY A 520 8.34 0.32 36.44
N LYS A 521 9.38 0.25 37.29
CA LYS A 521 9.39 0.84 38.63
C LYS A 521 9.45 2.37 38.59
N VAL A 522 10.20 2.95 37.66
CA VAL A 522 10.22 4.41 37.42
C VAL A 522 8.87 4.87 36.86
N TYR A 523 8.21 4.08 36.01
CA TYR A 523 6.87 4.35 35.46
C TYR A 523 5.80 4.34 36.57
N GLN A 524 5.80 3.33 37.45
CA GLN A 524 4.90 3.29 38.60
C GLN A 524 5.16 4.45 39.57
N THR A 525 6.42 4.75 39.87
CA THR A 525 6.77 5.84 40.80
C THR A 525 6.40 7.20 40.21
N ALA A 526 6.74 7.49 38.95
CA ALA A 526 6.40 8.74 38.28
C ALA A 526 4.89 8.91 38.13
N THR A 527 4.14 7.85 37.79
CA THR A 527 2.67 7.89 37.66
C THR A 527 2.00 8.06 39.03
N LEU A 528 2.53 7.47 40.11
CA LEU A 528 2.05 7.70 41.48
C LEU A 528 2.37 9.13 41.96
N THR A 529 3.57 9.64 41.71
CA THR A 529 3.98 11.00 42.14
C THR A 529 3.21 12.09 41.37
N PHE A 530 3.00 11.91 40.06
CA PHE A 530 2.17 12.82 39.24
C PHE A 530 0.68 12.68 39.59
N GLY A 531 0.18 11.46 39.82
CA GLY A 531 -1.20 11.20 40.24
C GLY A 531 -1.54 11.79 41.61
N LEU A 532 -0.58 11.77 42.55
CA LEU A 532 -0.71 12.43 43.86
C LEU A 532 -0.70 13.96 43.73
N HIS A 533 0.13 14.53 42.85
CA HIS A 533 0.15 15.97 42.59
C HIS A 533 -1.12 16.48 41.90
N ILE A 534 -1.70 15.72 40.96
CA ILE A 534 -2.97 16.05 40.31
C ILE A 534 -4.14 15.93 41.31
N LYS A 535 -4.16 14.92 42.19
CA LYS A 535 -5.16 14.83 43.27
C LYS A 535 -5.07 16.01 44.24
N HIS A 536 -3.86 16.44 44.60
CA HIS A 536 -3.63 17.59 45.49
C HIS A 536 -3.96 18.94 44.83
N LEU A 537 -3.74 19.08 43.51
CA LEU A 537 -4.22 20.24 42.74
C LEU A 537 -5.75 20.23 42.62
N SER A 538 -6.37 19.07 42.37
CA SER A 538 -7.82 18.96 42.22
C SER A 538 -8.58 19.27 43.52
N SER A 539 -8.00 18.94 44.69
CA SER A 539 -8.59 19.27 45.99
C SER A 539 -8.49 20.77 46.32
N LYS A 540 -7.39 21.43 45.94
CA LYS A 540 -7.23 22.90 46.05
C LYS A 540 -8.12 23.67 45.07
N VAL A 541 -8.34 23.14 43.86
CA VAL A 541 -9.29 23.74 42.90
C VAL A 541 -10.74 23.58 43.41
N ARG A 542 -11.08 22.43 44.03
CA ARG A 542 -12.40 22.24 44.67
C ARG A 542 -12.63 23.17 45.87
N SER A 543 -11.62 23.45 46.69
CA SER A 543 -11.76 24.40 47.80
C SER A 543 -11.95 25.85 47.33
N LEU A 544 -11.34 26.23 46.20
CA LEU A 544 -11.50 27.56 45.59
C LEU A 544 -12.90 27.76 44.98
N THR A 545 -13.52 26.71 44.43
CA THR A 545 -14.90 26.77 43.93
C THR A 545 -15.96 26.83 45.05
N THR A 546 -15.65 26.32 46.25
CA THR A 546 -16.60 26.37 47.39
C THR A 546 -16.64 27.75 48.06
N VAL A 547 -15.51 28.47 48.09
CA VAL A 547 -15.45 29.86 48.60
C VAL A 547 -16.23 30.83 47.69
N ALA A 548 -16.31 30.55 46.39
CA ALA A 548 -17.08 31.36 45.44
C ALA A 548 -18.62 31.22 45.56
N ARG A 549 -19.13 30.25 46.34
CA ARG A 549 -20.59 30.04 46.53
C ARG A 549 -21.18 30.76 47.74
N HIS A 550 -20.37 31.37 48.61
CA HIS A 550 -20.85 32.03 49.84
C HIS A 550 -20.76 33.56 49.84
N GLY A 551 -20.37 34.20 48.74
CA GLY A 551 -20.43 35.65 48.57
C GLY A 551 -21.08 35.98 47.24
N GLY A 552 -22.35 36.39 47.25
CA GLY A 552 -23.12 36.68 46.05
C GLY A 552 -22.63 37.92 45.31
N GLN A 553 -21.69 37.75 44.37
CA GLN A 553 -21.47 38.68 43.25
C GLN A 553 -20.97 37.90 42.02
N ILE A 554 -21.65 38.08 40.89
CA ILE A 554 -21.30 37.47 39.60
C ILE A 554 -20.17 38.29 38.97
N TYR A 555 -18.99 37.67 38.79
CA TYR A 555 -17.87 38.25 38.03
C TYR A 555 -17.83 37.67 36.60
N SER A 556 -17.54 38.52 35.61
CA SER A 556 -17.44 38.17 34.19
C SER A 556 -16.21 37.28 33.88
N GLY A 557 -16.36 36.39 32.89
CA GLY A 557 -15.46 35.27 32.58
C GLY A 557 -14.00 35.59 32.19
N ALA A 558 -13.58 36.86 32.15
CA ALA A 558 -12.21 37.23 31.80
C ALA A 558 -11.22 37.02 32.98
N MET A 559 -11.64 37.16 34.23
CA MET A 559 -10.74 37.02 35.39
C MET A 559 -10.42 35.57 35.78
N LEU A 560 -11.28 34.61 35.44
CA LEU A 560 -11.03 33.19 35.73
C LEU A 560 -9.93 32.59 34.84
N ASN A 561 -9.79 33.06 33.60
CA ASN A 561 -8.75 32.58 32.68
C ASN A 561 -7.33 33.02 33.11
N GLY A 562 -7.18 34.20 33.71
CA GLY A 562 -5.88 34.70 34.17
C GLY A 562 -5.28 33.90 35.34
N ARG A 563 -6.11 33.43 36.28
CA ARG A 563 -5.65 32.66 37.45
C ARG A 563 -5.46 31.17 37.18
N VAL A 564 -6.20 30.61 36.21
CA VAL A 564 -5.95 29.23 35.75
C VAL A 564 -4.65 29.18 34.95
N SER A 565 -4.38 30.18 34.10
CA SER A 565 -3.13 30.26 33.34
C SER A 565 -1.88 30.43 34.21
N SER A 566 -1.96 31.13 35.35
CA SER A 566 -0.82 31.29 36.26
C SER A 566 -0.53 30.02 37.08
N VAL A 567 -1.56 29.25 37.48
CA VAL A 567 -1.38 27.96 38.18
C VAL A 567 -0.80 26.89 37.23
N PHE A 568 -1.21 26.89 35.96
CA PHE A 568 -0.57 26.05 34.93
C PHE A 568 0.87 26.50 34.63
N GLY A 569 1.14 27.81 34.61
CA GLY A 569 2.49 28.35 34.40
C GLY A 569 3.49 27.99 35.52
N VAL A 570 3.06 28.04 36.78
CA VAL A 570 3.91 27.66 37.93
C VAL A 570 4.11 26.13 37.99
N GLY A 571 3.07 25.34 37.70
CA GLY A 571 3.20 23.87 37.60
C GLY A 571 4.12 23.43 36.45
N ALA A 572 4.07 24.14 35.32
CA ALA A 572 4.97 23.91 34.19
C ALA A 572 6.42 24.33 34.49
N ALA A 573 6.63 25.41 35.25
CA ALA A 573 7.97 25.86 35.65
C ALA A 573 8.62 24.93 36.68
N VAL A 574 7.87 24.45 37.67
CA VAL A 574 8.36 23.48 38.67
C VAL A 574 8.62 22.11 38.02
N GLY A 575 7.75 21.67 37.10
CA GLY A 575 7.98 20.47 36.29
C GLY A 575 9.19 20.60 35.37
N HIS A 576 9.38 21.76 34.74
CA HIS A 576 10.54 22.08 33.91
C HIS A 576 11.83 21.99 34.73
N ASP A 577 11.89 22.61 35.91
CA ASP A 577 13.11 22.65 36.73
C ASP A 577 13.47 21.30 37.37
N THR A 578 12.44 20.55 37.81
CA THR A 578 12.62 19.18 38.34
C THR A 578 13.12 18.23 37.25
N LEU A 579 12.60 18.37 36.03
CA LEU A 579 13.08 17.62 34.87
C LEU A 579 14.49 18.05 34.46
N ASN A 580 14.78 19.36 34.45
CA ASN A 580 16.10 19.92 34.15
C ASN A 580 17.19 19.34 35.07
N ASN A 581 16.91 19.28 36.37
CA ASN A 581 17.84 18.75 37.37
C ASN A 581 18.03 17.22 37.26
N HIS A 582 16.99 16.48 36.84
CA HIS A 582 17.10 15.05 36.59
C HIS A 582 17.89 14.75 35.29
N LEU A 583 17.77 15.61 34.28
CA LEU A 583 18.45 15.49 32.98
C LEU A 583 19.96 15.78 33.06
N LEU A 584 20.39 16.70 33.92
CA LEU A 584 21.81 17.05 34.10
C LEU A 584 22.64 15.84 34.58
N GLY A 585 22.08 14.95 35.39
CA GLY A 585 22.74 13.72 35.86
C GLY A 585 22.90 12.62 34.79
N LYS A 586 22.31 12.80 33.60
CA LYS A 586 22.33 11.84 32.48
C LYS A 586 23.05 12.38 31.23
N ALA A 587 23.79 13.49 31.37
CA ALA A 587 24.39 14.22 30.26
C ALA A 587 25.39 13.41 29.38
N ASN A 588 25.96 12.32 29.89
CA ASN A 588 26.94 11.49 29.17
C ASN A 588 26.36 10.21 28.53
N ASP A 589 25.06 9.95 28.66
CA ASP A 589 24.42 8.71 28.19
C ASP A 589 23.68 8.96 26.85
N GLN A 590 24.40 8.84 25.72
CA GLN A 590 23.90 9.21 24.39
C GLN A 590 22.69 8.37 23.95
N ILE A 591 22.65 7.08 24.32
CA ILE A 591 21.53 6.18 24.02
C ILE A 591 20.27 6.65 24.77
N TRP A 592 20.43 7.08 26.02
CA TRP A 592 19.34 7.63 26.82
C TRP A 592 18.71 8.89 26.19
N TRP A 593 19.53 9.79 25.62
CA TRP A 593 19.04 10.99 24.92
C TRP A 593 18.29 10.69 23.62
N LEU A 594 18.70 9.65 22.89
CA LEU A 594 18.03 9.16 21.68
C LEU A 594 16.66 8.55 22.00
N CYS A 595 16.59 7.68 23.01
CA CYS A 595 15.34 7.10 23.48
C CYS A 595 14.38 8.15 24.04
N LEU A 596 14.89 9.15 24.77
CA LEU A 596 14.08 10.27 25.24
C LEU A 596 13.53 11.11 24.06
N GLY A 597 14.35 11.40 23.05
CA GLY A 597 13.92 12.13 21.85
C GLY A 597 12.79 11.41 21.08
N GLN A 598 12.91 10.08 20.92
CA GLN A 598 11.88 9.25 20.29
C GLN A 598 10.59 9.18 21.14
N PHE A 599 10.72 9.06 22.46
CA PHE A 599 9.58 9.09 23.39
C PHE A 599 8.86 10.45 23.34
N LEU A 600 9.58 11.56 23.31
CA LEU A 600 8.99 12.90 23.20
C LEU A 600 8.32 13.14 21.85
N ALA A 601 8.88 12.60 20.76
CA ALA A 601 8.24 12.59 19.44
C ALA A 601 6.94 11.76 19.40
N PHE A 602 6.86 10.70 20.21
CA PHE A 602 5.67 9.89 20.36
C PHE A 602 4.60 10.57 21.24
N VAL A 603 5.00 11.16 22.36
CA VAL A 603 4.09 11.87 23.29
C VAL A 603 3.57 13.18 22.70
N SER A 604 4.36 13.91 21.91
CA SER A 604 3.92 15.13 21.22
C SER A 604 2.79 14.87 20.21
N LYS A 605 2.75 13.66 19.63
CA LYS A 605 1.63 13.20 18.79
C LYS A 605 0.36 12.88 19.59
N ALA A 606 0.45 12.71 20.91
CA ALA A 606 -0.65 12.24 21.76
C ALA A 606 -1.29 13.33 22.66
N ASN A 607 -0.60 14.42 23.04
CA ASN A 607 -1.18 15.44 23.93
C ASN A 607 -0.49 16.82 23.83
N SER A 608 -1.23 17.89 23.47
CA SER A 608 -0.64 19.16 23.01
C SER A 608 -0.13 20.11 24.10
N ALA A 609 -0.67 20.07 25.34
CA ALA A 609 -0.30 21.05 26.38
C ALA A 609 0.97 20.68 27.19
N ILE A 610 1.25 19.39 27.39
CA ILE A 610 2.45 18.91 28.14
C ILE A 610 3.71 18.95 27.25
N SER A 611 3.53 18.96 25.93
CA SER A 611 4.59 18.89 24.94
C SER A 611 5.51 20.12 24.92
N ILE A 612 5.03 21.30 25.35
CA ILE A 612 5.76 22.56 25.12
C ILE A 612 6.92 22.74 26.11
N SER A 613 6.68 22.61 27.41
CA SER A 613 7.72 22.82 28.44
C SER A 613 8.80 21.75 28.40
N VAL A 614 8.43 20.50 28.11
CA VAL A 614 9.37 19.38 28.03
C VAL A 614 10.24 19.46 26.77
N SER A 615 9.68 19.91 25.64
CA SER A 615 10.45 20.07 24.39
C SER A 615 11.43 21.26 24.46
N LEU A 616 11.07 22.34 25.16
CA LEU A 616 11.96 23.49 25.40
C LEU A 616 13.12 23.16 26.35
N ALA A 617 12.87 22.39 27.43
CA ALA A 617 13.91 21.89 28.32
C ALA A 617 14.90 20.96 27.58
N TYR A 618 14.35 20.06 26.75
CA TYR A 618 15.13 19.15 25.90
C TYR A 618 16.01 19.91 24.90
N GLN A 619 15.46 20.93 24.21
CA GLN A 619 16.22 21.80 23.29
C GLN A 619 17.38 22.51 23.97
N GLN A 620 17.18 23.06 25.18
CA GLN A 620 18.22 23.83 25.87
C GLN A 620 19.40 22.96 26.33
N ILE A 621 19.14 21.74 26.81
CA ILE A 621 20.20 20.83 27.25
C ILE A 621 20.90 20.16 26.08
N ALA A 622 20.17 19.76 25.04
CA ALA A 622 20.76 19.18 23.84
C ALA A 622 21.73 20.14 23.15
N CYS A 623 21.35 21.41 22.99
CA CYS A 623 22.24 22.43 22.43
C CYS A 623 23.47 22.70 23.32
N ARG A 624 23.35 22.60 24.66
CA ARG A 624 24.50 22.69 25.57
C ARG A 624 25.43 21.48 25.48
N SER A 625 24.88 20.28 25.35
CA SER A 625 25.67 19.04 25.21
C SER A 625 26.39 18.95 23.86
N ILE A 626 25.74 19.36 22.77
CA ILE A 626 26.34 19.44 21.42
C ILE A 626 27.50 20.45 21.40
N GLY A 627 27.37 21.56 22.12
CA GLY A 627 28.43 22.57 22.23
C GLY A 627 29.64 22.17 23.07
N GLN A 628 29.57 21.07 23.84
CA GLN A 628 30.65 20.62 24.72
C GLN A 628 31.29 19.28 24.32
N LYS A 629 30.67 18.46 23.47
CA LYS A 629 31.21 17.13 23.05
C LYS A 629 30.73 16.69 21.65
N SER A 630 31.52 15.84 21.00
CA SER A 630 31.26 15.31 19.65
C SER A 630 30.13 14.28 19.63
N PHE A 631 28.97 14.64 19.07
CA PHE A 631 27.85 13.72 18.78
C PHE A 631 27.98 13.09 17.39
N SER A 632 27.38 11.91 17.18
CA SER A 632 27.28 11.29 15.85
C SER A 632 26.16 11.94 15.02
N VAL A 633 26.30 11.93 13.69
CA VAL A 633 25.34 12.52 12.74
C VAL A 633 23.92 11.95 12.92
N HIS A 634 23.78 10.65 13.17
CA HIS A 634 22.49 10.00 13.43
C HIS A 634 21.81 10.47 14.73
N ALA A 635 22.60 10.79 15.77
CA ALA A 635 22.07 11.32 17.02
C ALA A 635 21.54 12.76 16.85
N VAL A 636 22.18 13.53 15.98
CA VAL A 636 21.77 14.90 15.62
C VAL A 636 20.49 14.87 14.78
N ASP A 637 20.39 14.00 13.78
CA ASP A 637 19.21 13.84 12.92
C ASP A 637 17.95 13.40 13.68
N SER A 638 18.07 12.41 14.56
CA SER A 638 16.94 11.98 15.40
C SER A 638 16.47 13.09 16.36
N LEU A 639 17.39 13.95 16.80
CA LEU A 639 17.09 15.08 17.65
C LEU A 639 16.28 16.16 16.93
N PHE A 640 16.61 16.46 15.67
CA PHE A 640 15.91 17.44 14.86
C PHE A 640 14.57 16.91 14.32
N GLY A 641 14.45 15.61 14.03
CA GLY A 641 13.19 14.98 13.61
C GLY A 641 12.07 15.05 14.65
N ALA A 642 12.40 15.07 15.94
CA ALA A 642 11.42 15.26 17.02
C ALA A 642 10.86 16.71 17.09
N VAL A 643 11.64 17.70 16.65
CA VAL A 643 11.30 19.13 16.70
C VAL A 643 10.38 19.55 15.55
N HIS A 644 10.58 18.96 14.36
CA HIS A 644 9.79 19.27 13.16
C HIS A 644 8.29 18.90 13.31
N ASN A 645 8.00 17.75 13.94
CA ASN A 645 6.63 17.27 14.11
C ASN A 645 5.77 18.14 15.06
N ALA A 646 6.38 18.81 16.04
CA ALA A 646 5.64 19.65 16.98
C ALA A 646 5.14 20.97 16.34
N ILE A 647 5.87 21.50 15.36
CA ILE A 647 5.52 22.72 14.60
C ILE A 647 4.40 22.43 13.60
N GLU A 648 4.46 21.27 12.93
CA GLU A 648 3.38 20.73 12.08
C GLU A 648 2.05 20.59 12.85
N LEU A 649 2.10 20.07 14.08
CA LEU A 649 0.94 19.93 14.96
C LEU A 649 0.33 21.29 15.37
N LEU A 650 1.16 22.29 15.67
CA LEU A 650 0.71 23.68 15.95
C LEU A 650 -0.03 24.29 14.75
N ASN A 651 0.50 24.08 13.54
CA ASN A 651 -0.12 24.56 12.31
C ASN A 651 -1.43 23.81 12.00
N ALA A 652 -1.56 22.54 12.37
CA ALA A 652 -2.79 21.76 12.20
C ALA A 652 -3.89 22.15 13.20
N GLU A 653 -3.53 22.43 14.45
CA GLU A 653 -4.49 22.80 15.50
C GLU A 653 -5.01 24.25 15.33
N ALA A 654 -4.16 25.16 14.85
CA ALA A 654 -4.56 26.51 14.41
C ALA A 654 -5.55 26.45 13.23
N ARG A 655 -5.34 25.54 12.28
CA ARG A 655 -6.26 25.30 11.14
C ARG A 655 -7.62 24.73 11.59
N ARG A 656 -7.65 23.85 12.60
CA ARG A 656 -8.89 23.28 13.16
C ARG A 656 -9.72 24.31 13.95
N LYS A 657 -9.08 25.20 14.70
CA LYS A 657 -9.78 26.23 15.51
C LYS A 657 -10.44 27.31 14.63
N ARG A 658 -9.86 27.65 13.47
CA ARG A 658 -10.50 28.55 12.48
C ARG A 658 -11.79 27.98 11.90
N ARG A 659 -11.82 26.71 11.47
CA ARG A 659 -12.99 26.09 10.84
C ARG A 659 -14.22 25.97 11.76
N ARG A 660 -14.06 26.15 13.08
CA ARG A 660 -15.17 26.14 14.05
C ARG A 660 -15.71 27.53 14.39
N ALA A 661 -15.02 28.60 13.98
CA ALA A 661 -15.34 29.98 14.36
C ALA A 661 -16.10 30.77 13.29
N ASP A 662 -16.41 30.18 12.13
CA ASP A 662 -17.10 30.84 11.01
C ASP A 662 -18.62 31.07 11.23
N GLY A 663 -19.02 31.25 12.49
CA GLY A 663 -20.37 31.67 12.88
C GLY A 663 -20.29 32.74 13.96
N ASN A 664 -19.95 33.96 13.56
CA ASN A 664 -19.95 35.19 14.38
C ASN A 664 -19.11 35.16 15.67
N GLU A 665 -17.81 35.48 15.55
CA GLU A 665 -17.09 36.45 16.39
C GLU A 665 -15.62 36.54 15.91
N THR A 666 -15.16 37.75 15.59
CA THR A 666 -13.76 38.03 15.21
C THR A 666 -12.83 37.86 16.41
N LEU A 667 -12.07 36.77 16.43
CA LEU A 667 -10.90 36.59 17.27
C LEU A 667 -9.66 37.17 16.56
N ASP A 668 -9.20 38.33 17.01
CA ASP A 668 -7.85 38.83 16.74
C ASP A 668 -6.83 37.89 17.42
N GLY A 669 -6.18 37.06 16.61
CA GLY A 669 -5.20 36.08 17.05
C GLY A 669 -4.25 35.68 15.92
N ALA A 670 -3.01 36.16 16.05
CA ALA A 670 -1.79 35.88 15.28
C ALA A 670 -1.91 34.95 14.05
N ARG A 671 -1.82 35.56 12.86
CA ARG A 671 -1.45 34.89 11.61
C ARG A 671 0.08 34.70 11.63
N LEU A 672 0.58 33.45 11.61
CA LEU A 672 1.92 33.16 11.09
C LEU A 672 1.73 32.79 9.61
N SER A 673 1.69 33.81 8.76
CA SER A 673 1.89 33.66 7.33
C SER A 673 3.06 34.55 6.94
N TRP A 674 4.05 33.97 6.26
CA TRP A 674 4.90 34.75 5.38
C TRP A 674 4.41 34.61 3.93
N TYR A 675 4.57 35.72 3.22
CA TYR A 675 3.90 36.21 2.02
C TYR A 675 3.84 35.25 0.82
N ASN A 676 2.71 35.28 0.11
CA ASN A 676 2.73 35.50 -1.34
C ASN A 676 1.57 36.43 -1.70
N ASP A 677 1.86 37.48 -2.46
CA ASP A 677 0.98 38.09 -3.49
C ASP A 677 1.60 39.40 -4.01
N ALA A 678 2.24 39.33 -5.19
CA ALA A 678 1.92 40.16 -6.37
C ALA A 678 2.94 39.90 -7.53
N LEU A 679 2.65 38.93 -8.40
CA LEU A 679 2.39 39.04 -9.87
C LEU A 679 3.64 38.93 -10.79
N PRO A 680 3.50 38.59 -12.10
CA PRO A 680 2.94 37.39 -12.73
C PRO A 680 3.99 36.64 -13.61
N ASP A 681 3.68 35.41 -14.03
CA ASP A 681 4.28 34.62 -15.13
C ASP A 681 5.82 34.67 -15.35
N GLN A 682 6.52 33.61 -14.96
CA GLN A 682 7.35 32.74 -15.84
C GLN A 682 8.28 31.82 -15.02
N ASP A 683 8.15 30.51 -15.26
CA ASP A 683 9.15 29.43 -15.21
C ASP A 683 10.31 29.46 -14.17
N GLY A 684 10.14 28.74 -13.04
CA GLY A 684 11.15 28.01 -12.21
C GLY A 684 12.45 28.72 -11.71
N PRO A 685 13.36 28.04 -10.96
CA PRO A 685 13.27 26.80 -10.17
C PRO A 685 13.47 27.04 -8.64
N ASP A 686 13.36 25.97 -7.84
CA ASP A 686 13.53 25.93 -6.38
C ASP A 686 14.72 26.74 -5.82
N VAL A 687 14.47 27.60 -4.81
CA VAL A 687 15.50 28.39 -4.11
C VAL A 687 15.74 27.83 -2.71
N PHE A 688 17.02 27.59 -2.40
CA PHE A 688 17.55 27.12 -1.13
C PHE A 688 17.37 28.14 0.02
N ASP A 689 16.84 27.70 1.17
CA ASP A 689 16.77 28.51 2.41
C ASP A 689 18.11 28.51 3.19
N PHE A 690 18.64 29.69 3.50
CA PHE A 690 19.76 29.90 4.44
C PHE A 690 19.26 30.44 5.80
N TRP A 691 19.82 29.94 6.90
CA TRP A 691 19.44 30.25 8.29
C TRP A 691 20.19 31.47 8.87
N ILE A 692 19.51 32.31 9.66
CA ILE A 692 20.14 33.30 10.56
C ILE A 692 19.73 33.01 12.01
N SER A 693 20.70 32.75 12.90
CA SER A 693 20.46 32.39 14.30
C SER A 693 20.30 33.62 15.22
N PRO A 694 19.34 33.67 16.17
CA PRO A 694 19.01 34.90 16.91
C PRO A 694 19.96 35.32 18.06
N ARG A 695 21.16 34.75 18.19
CA ARG A 695 22.00 34.96 19.41
C ARG A 695 23.47 35.30 19.21
N TYR A 696 23.93 35.51 17.98
CA TYR A 696 25.33 35.87 17.75
C TYR A 696 25.47 37.38 17.47
N LYS A 697 26.28 38.06 18.30
CA LYS A 697 26.71 39.44 18.04
C LYS A 697 27.56 39.44 16.77
N CYS A 698 27.25 40.31 15.80
CA CYS A 698 27.94 40.35 14.49
C CYS A 698 29.46 40.43 14.61
N GLU A 699 29.97 41.10 15.65
CA GLU A 699 31.41 41.21 15.96
C GLU A 699 32.09 39.87 16.27
N LYS A 700 31.38 38.94 16.92
CA LYS A 700 31.93 37.60 17.20
C LYS A 700 32.01 36.75 15.95
N LEU A 701 31.02 36.87 15.06
CA LEU A 701 31.00 36.15 13.79
C LEU A 701 32.05 36.71 12.81
N ALA A 702 32.19 38.03 12.71
CA ALA A 702 33.19 38.66 11.87
C ALA A 702 34.62 38.27 12.26
N ARG A 703 34.94 38.20 13.56
CA ARG A 703 36.25 37.70 14.04
C ARG A 703 36.50 36.23 13.73
N CYS A 704 35.49 35.37 13.87
CA CYS A 704 35.61 33.95 13.56
C CYS A 704 35.83 33.67 12.06
N ALA A 705 35.41 34.58 11.19
CA ALA A 705 35.56 34.49 9.73
C ALA A 705 36.67 35.41 9.18
N ASN A 706 37.56 35.93 10.04
CA ASN A 706 38.63 36.86 9.69
C ASN A 706 38.18 38.08 8.85
N SER A 707 36.95 38.54 9.07
CA SER A 707 36.26 39.56 8.26
C SER A 707 36.18 40.91 8.98
N THR A 708 36.09 42.00 8.22
CA THR A 708 36.07 43.37 8.75
C THR A 708 34.64 43.94 8.84
N LEU A 709 34.26 44.47 10.00
CA LEU A 709 32.95 45.12 10.20
C LEU A 709 32.98 46.59 9.79
N LYS A 710 32.10 46.99 8.87
CA LYS A 710 31.93 48.39 8.46
C LYS A 710 30.54 48.92 8.84
N LYS A 711 30.51 50.12 9.39
CA LYS A 711 29.27 50.87 9.65
C LYS A 711 28.82 51.51 8.35
N PHE A 712 27.55 51.36 7.98
CA PHE A 712 27.02 52.02 6.80
C PHE A 712 26.84 53.53 7.11
N ASN A 713 27.91 54.31 6.93
CA ASN A 713 27.99 55.73 7.28
C ASN A 713 27.17 56.62 6.31
N GLY A 714 25.86 56.68 6.51
CA GLY A 714 25.06 57.87 6.19
C GLY A 714 24.50 58.00 4.77
N ARG A 715 24.40 56.92 3.98
CA ARG A 715 23.62 56.89 2.72
C ARG A 715 22.67 55.70 2.67
N ALA A 716 21.59 55.80 1.90
CA ALA A 716 20.51 54.82 1.89
C ALA A 716 20.90 53.50 1.20
N ALA A 717 20.49 52.38 1.80
CA ALA A 717 20.59 51.04 1.23
C ALA A 717 19.79 50.94 -0.09
N PRO A 718 20.19 50.10 -1.06
CA PRO A 718 19.53 49.97 -2.36
C PRO A 718 18.10 49.41 -2.30
N PHE A 719 17.61 49.06 -1.10
CA PHE A 719 16.25 48.61 -0.83
C PHE A 719 15.78 49.15 0.52
N ASN A 720 14.49 49.49 0.60
CA ASN A 720 13.89 50.20 1.73
C ASN A 720 13.67 49.26 2.94
N LEU A 721 14.66 49.17 3.81
CA LEU A 721 14.63 48.34 5.03
C LEU A 721 13.91 49.01 6.22
N SER A 722 13.39 50.23 6.07
CA SER A 722 12.73 50.98 7.15
C SER A 722 11.47 50.31 7.72
N ARG A 723 10.89 49.35 7.00
CA ARG A 723 9.76 48.53 7.49
C ARG A 723 10.18 47.30 8.30
N MET A 724 11.46 46.93 8.26
CA MET A 724 11.98 45.70 8.90
C MET A 724 12.76 45.96 10.17
N ILE A 725 13.03 47.23 10.52
CA ILE A 725 13.85 47.58 11.66
C ILE A 725 13.15 48.68 12.46
N THR A 726 12.88 48.41 13.74
CA THR A 726 12.21 49.34 14.66
C THR A 726 13.10 50.56 14.93
N GLU A 727 12.51 51.69 15.32
CA GLU A 727 13.24 52.93 15.65
C GLU A 727 14.19 52.72 16.84
N GLY A 728 15.46 53.13 16.71
CA GLY A 728 16.51 52.92 17.73
C GLY A 728 17.47 51.74 17.49
N TRP A 729 17.51 51.16 16.28
CA TRP A 729 18.27 49.94 15.98
C TRP A 729 19.20 50.15 14.78
N ASN A 730 20.49 49.83 14.94
CA ASN A 730 21.50 49.99 13.88
C ASN A 730 21.79 48.66 13.16
N THR A 731 21.99 48.73 11.85
CA THR A 731 22.39 47.59 11.00
C THR A 731 23.86 47.69 10.64
N TYR A 732 24.56 46.57 10.71
CA TYR A 732 25.95 46.44 10.25
C TYR A 732 26.03 45.33 9.22
N TYR A 733 27.02 45.43 8.34
CA TYR A 733 27.35 44.35 7.40
C TYR A 733 28.81 43.92 7.57
N SER A 734 29.06 42.64 7.34
CA SER A 734 30.38 42.04 7.26
C SER A 734 30.59 41.56 5.83
N ILE A 735 31.68 41.99 5.19
CA ILE A 735 32.16 41.40 3.93
C ILE A 735 33.38 40.57 4.28
N ALA A 736 33.43 39.34 3.77
CA ALA A 736 34.61 38.51 3.84
C ALA A 736 35.60 39.00 2.78
N ASP A 737 36.63 39.68 3.23
CA ASP A 737 37.71 40.14 2.35
C ASP A 737 38.72 38.98 2.26
N GLU A 738 38.62 38.20 1.19
CA GLU A 738 39.56 37.14 0.75
C GLU A 738 39.56 35.81 1.53
N GLY A 739 39.01 34.77 0.90
CA GLY A 739 39.31 33.37 1.23
C GLY A 739 40.06 32.71 0.08
N ASP A 740 41.39 32.70 0.14
CA ASP A 740 42.21 31.89 -0.76
C ASP A 740 42.22 30.43 -0.28
N TYR A 741 41.55 29.54 -0.99
CA TYR A 741 41.57 28.10 -0.71
C TYR A 741 42.82 27.39 -1.28
N ALA A 742 43.80 28.13 -1.80
CA ALA A 742 45.09 27.57 -2.21
C ALA A 742 46.01 27.22 -1.02
N GLU A 743 45.71 27.67 0.20
CA GLU A 743 46.47 27.26 1.39
C GLU A 743 45.98 25.93 1.99
N HIS A 744 46.93 25.00 2.12
CA HIS A 744 46.75 23.62 2.55
C HIS A 744 46.14 23.51 3.96
N GLN A 745 44.88 23.05 4.06
CA GLN A 745 44.26 22.74 5.36
C GLN A 745 44.67 21.37 5.96
N ILE A 746 45.63 20.65 5.36
CA ILE A 746 46.00 19.27 5.74
C ILE A 746 47.46 19.17 6.25
N GLU A 747 48.06 20.25 6.77
CA GLU A 747 49.45 20.20 7.22
C GLU A 747 49.69 19.40 8.53
N HIS A 748 48.61 19.02 9.22
CA HIS A 748 48.66 18.37 10.53
C HIS A 748 48.03 16.98 10.61
N GLU A 749 47.44 16.47 9.53
CA GLU A 749 46.87 15.12 9.56
C GLU A 749 47.95 14.05 9.35
N ARG A 750 47.97 13.09 10.27
CA ARG A 750 48.86 11.92 10.24
C ARG A 750 48.00 10.68 10.21
N TYR A 751 48.27 9.78 9.25
CA TYR A 751 47.68 8.46 9.22
C TYR A 751 48.72 7.46 9.73
N TYR A 752 48.43 6.76 10.84
CA TYR A 752 49.37 5.88 11.55
C TYR A 752 50.75 6.50 11.83
N GLY A 753 50.77 7.76 12.26
CA GLY A 753 52.00 8.47 12.66
C GLY A 753 52.93 8.90 11.52
N ARG A 754 52.64 8.53 10.26
CA ARG A 754 53.40 8.99 9.07
C ARG A 754 52.68 10.16 8.39
N ARG A 755 53.45 11.11 7.86
CA ARG A 755 52.95 12.24 7.07
C ARG A 755 52.51 11.71 5.70
N LEU A 756 51.29 12.04 5.27
CA LEU A 756 50.79 11.67 3.95
C LEU A 756 51.68 12.27 2.84
N GLN A 757 52.00 11.47 1.83
CA GLN A 757 52.91 11.85 0.74
C GLN A 757 52.19 12.81 -0.23
N LYS A 758 52.82 13.95 -0.55
CA LYS A 758 52.30 14.97 -1.48
C LYS A 758 52.27 14.45 -2.91
N LEU A 759 51.10 14.44 -3.56
CA LEU A 759 50.98 14.43 -5.02
C LEU A 759 50.64 15.85 -5.50
N PRO A 760 51.33 16.39 -6.53
CA PRO A 760 51.02 17.72 -7.05
C PRO A 760 49.70 17.69 -7.83
N LEU A 761 48.75 18.55 -7.44
CA LEU A 761 47.52 18.81 -8.21
C LEU A 761 47.86 19.62 -9.50
N PRO A 762 47.18 19.39 -10.63
CA PRO A 762 47.35 20.20 -11.83
C PRO A 762 46.92 21.66 -11.59
N GLN A 763 47.73 22.62 -12.05
CA GLN A 763 47.53 24.07 -11.88
C GLN A 763 46.28 24.67 -12.56
N THR A 764 45.38 23.86 -13.12
CA THR A 764 44.21 24.33 -13.90
C THR A 764 42.86 24.16 -13.19
N PHE A 765 42.83 23.80 -11.90
CA PHE A 765 41.61 23.99 -11.10
C PHE A 765 41.45 25.48 -10.78
N GLY A 766 40.73 26.18 -11.66
CA GLY A 766 40.35 27.58 -11.47
C GLY A 766 39.52 27.76 -10.19
N ALA A 767 39.75 28.89 -9.52
CA ALA A 767 39.07 29.30 -8.31
C ALA A 767 37.54 29.29 -8.48
N PHE A 768 36.85 28.49 -7.66
CA PHE A 768 35.43 28.69 -7.44
C PHE A 768 35.26 30.02 -6.68
N LYS A 769 34.94 31.09 -7.40
CA LYS A 769 34.39 32.31 -6.79
C LYS A 769 32.98 32.02 -6.31
N THR A 770 32.78 31.88 -5.01
CA THR A 770 31.46 32.07 -4.41
C THR A 770 31.18 33.56 -4.28
N GLU A 771 29.94 33.97 -4.55
CA GLU A 771 29.48 35.35 -4.44
C GLU A 771 29.58 35.87 -2.99
N PRO A 772 29.72 37.20 -2.77
CA PRO A 772 29.88 37.76 -1.43
C PRO A 772 28.66 37.50 -0.55
N VAL A 773 28.87 36.77 0.54
CA VAL A 773 27.83 36.53 1.55
C VAL A 773 27.68 37.77 2.44
N ILE A 774 26.52 38.42 2.38
CA ILE A 774 26.20 39.59 3.20
C ILE A 774 25.59 39.12 4.52
N TRP A 775 26.26 39.40 5.63
CA TRP A 775 25.73 39.15 6.97
C TRP A 775 25.10 40.41 7.53
N LEU A 776 23.80 40.39 7.81
CA LEU A 776 23.08 41.44 8.52
C LEU A 776 22.73 40.96 9.92
N GLY A 777 23.04 41.76 10.95
CA GLY A 777 22.58 41.44 12.29
C GLY A 777 22.35 42.65 13.19
N ARG A 778 21.86 42.33 14.40
CA ARG A 778 21.08 43.19 15.28
C ARG A 778 21.90 43.61 16.51
N VAL A 779 21.87 44.90 16.86
CA VAL A 779 22.40 45.43 18.14
C VAL A 779 21.39 46.40 18.74
N THR A 780 21.03 46.23 20.01
CA THR A 780 20.20 47.16 20.80
C THR A 780 21.05 48.29 21.38
N VAL A 781 20.50 49.51 21.46
CA VAL A 781 21.19 50.71 22.01
C VAL A 781 21.57 50.54 23.48
N ASP A 782 20.83 49.78 24.28
CA ASP A 782 21.17 49.52 25.69
C ASP A 782 22.48 48.74 25.88
N ASP A 783 22.93 48.02 24.84
CA ASP A 783 24.18 47.23 24.87
C ASP A 783 25.43 48.08 24.54
N VAL A 784 25.25 49.34 24.12
CA VAL A 784 26.34 50.29 23.79
C VAL A 784 26.70 51.16 25.00
N LEU A 785 25.77 51.41 25.93
CA LEU A 785 26.02 52.23 27.12
C LEU A 785 26.64 51.43 28.29
N ALA A 786 26.70 50.11 28.22
CA ALA A 786 27.34 49.27 29.24
C ALA A 786 28.86 49.04 29.01
N TYR A 787 29.46 49.63 27.98
CA TYR A 787 30.90 49.47 27.69
C TYR A 787 31.69 50.80 27.56
N HIS A 788 31.13 51.91 28.05
CA HIS A 788 31.87 53.14 28.33
C HIS A 788 31.50 53.74 29.70
N ALA A 789 31.51 52.88 30.73
CA ALA A 789 31.81 53.21 32.13
C ALA A 789 32.48 51.99 32.79
#